data_AF-A0AAU9WQL1-F1
#
_entry.id   AF-A0AAU9WQL1-F1
#
_cell.length_a   1.000
_cell.length_b   1.000
_cell.length_c   1.000
_cell.angle_alpha   90.00
_cell.angle_beta   90.00
_cell.angle_gamma   90.00
#
_symmetry.space_group_name_H-M   'P 1'
#
loop_
_entity.id
_entity.type
_entity.pdbx_description
1 polymer ?
#
loop_
_entity_poly.entity_id
_entity_poly.type
_entity_poly.pdbx_seq_one_letter_code
_entity_poly.pdbx_strand_id
1 'polypeptide(L)'
;MDEVDYDQELPRELIKCVLVGDTGVGKTRLICAQALGVGIPAPQQETKQHIHFPTVFAIDQYHVSQEIRERANFRVDGVDVALRLWDTFGDHEFNRKFAYQNAHVVLLCFALNSPNTFKNVNAVWYSEIKKYCPRTPIILVGMQSDWRMYGKETTVNSNRSLSKRMRECSLVTPDMGRQVAKEIGATYYETSVVTMWGIHHVFENAIRVALINRRQMRFWSSQLKWIQNPQLQPPYLPEKPDPPKVTVPPSIFKENIKELLDGGMCADVEFQVRGQTIKAHRAILCTAAPTFAKLFSLNEEKLFKGLSTREKLVLQDALVFGERGSLPRGFVALDSYNDIWDNEEQSSMVQVTVENSLTYRNFMYILEFLYSGNIPLDACTEELKDAARNLQLCNLVSYIANVMNNMEYMNTEIHSKMVREMSSSAKKLVNSEMFSDIVFRIEGRIVMAHKAFLVAQCEMMAAMFMTGHFKESGVQVVEFKDTNFEAFLNVLEYLYTGHCLSLSVDDIISVLALANFFCLPRLVALCEQHIVKELQVAIATNEMAVAEDIVGYLLEAQIHNASQLEAWCIYYIATHYNAVCRHCPKHVKNLDSSTLKSIEKKRWPPAWYILEADWYEKATKELETEKAAEKLRKSHKHIRHKRKCSCL
;
A
#
# COMPACT_ATOMS: atom_id res chain seq x y z
N MET A 1 70.74 -0.28 -20.47
CA MET A 1 70.60 1.18 -20.57
C MET A 1 69.12 1.46 -20.64
N ASP A 2 68.63 1.62 -19.42
CA ASP A 2 67.31 1.93 -18.88
C ASP A 2 66.24 2.51 -19.82
N GLU A 3 65.08 1.85 -19.78
CA GLU A 3 63.77 2.37 -20.15
C GLU A 3 63.46 3.61 -19.29
N VAL A 4 63.17 4.73 -19.94
CA VAL A 4 62.65 5.92 -19.29
C VAL A 4 61.13 5.82 -19.27
N ASP A 5 60.62 5.52 -18.09
CA ASP A 5 59.20 5.58 -17.73
C ASP A 5 58.67 7.01 -17.94
N TYR A 6 57.56 7.13 -18.69
CA TYR A 6 56.95 8.39 -19.09
C TYR A 6 55.58 8.59 -18.40
N ASP A 7 55.50 8.35 -17.09
CA ASP A 7 54.40 8.87 -16.27
C ASP A 7 54.64 10.34 -15.92
N GLN A 8 54.53 11.23 -16.93
CA GLN A 8 54.25 12.64 -16.68
C GLN A 8 52.73 12.78 -16.51
N GLU A 9 52.24 12.75 -15.27
CA GLU A 9 50.87 13.17 -14.95
C GLU A 9 50.62 14.57 -15.54
N LEU A 10 49.73 14.67 -16.53
CA LEU A 10 49.34 15.93 -17.13
C LEU A 10 48.80 16.87 -16.02
N PRO A 11 49.16 18.17 -16.01
CA PRO A 11 48.75 19.07 -14.95
C PRO A 11 47.22 19.22 -14.92
N ARG A 12 46.63 18.94 -13.76
CA ARG A 12 45.19 19.02 -13.50
C ARG A 12 44.63 20.41 -13.81
N GLU A 13 43.58 20.47 -14.62
CA GLU A 13 42.93 21.73 -15.01
C GLU A 13 42.07 22.27 -13.85
N LEU A 14 42.41 23.46 -13.33
CA LEU A 14 41.61 24.12 -12.30
C LEU A 14 40.43 24.87 -12.93
N ILE A 15 39.20 24.58 -12.50
CA ILE A 15 37.98 25.23 -12.99
C ILE A 15 37.25 25.89 -11.83
N LYS A 16 37.03 27.19 -11.95
CA LYS A 16 36.23 28.01 -11.03
C LYS A 16 34.81 28.14 -11.59
N CYS A 17 33.84 27.58 -10.87
CA CYS A 17 32.42 27.59 -11.21
C CYS A 17 31.67 28.46 -10.21
N VAL A 18 30.98 29.49 -10.69
CA VAL A 18 30.26 30.47 -9.85
C VAL A 18 28.77 30.25 -9.99
N LEU A 19 28.05 30.10 -8.88
CA LEU A 19 26.59 29.99 -8.87
C LEU A 19 25.97 31.36 -8.60
N VAL A 20 25.01 31.78 -9.44
CA VAL A 20 24.37 33.11 -9.39
C VAL A 20 22.86 32.97 -9.53
N GLY A 21 22.10 33.82 -8.84
CA GLY A 21 20.64 33.84 -8.89
C GLY A 21 20.04 34.44 -7.63
N ASP A 22 18.71 34.50 -7.57
CA ASP A 22 17.97 35.08 -6.45
C ASP A 22 18.29 34.41 -5.10
N THR A 23 18.03 35.13 -4.01
CA THR A 23 18.06 34.58 -2.66
C THR A 23 17.00 33.48 -2.52
N GLY A 24 17.35 32.36 -1.87
CA GLY A 24 16.41 31.26 -1.61
C GLY A 24 16.22 30.23 -2.73
N VAL A 25 16.83 30.40 -3.92
CA VAL A 25 16.69 29.42 -5.02
C VAL A 25 17.40 28.08 -4.77
N GLY A 26 18.28 28.01 -3.76
CA GLY A 26 18.95 26.78 -3.34
C GLY A 26 20.41 26.63 -3.77
N LYS A 27 21.10 27.71 -4.16
CA LYS A 27 22.51 27.69 -4.61
C LYS A 27 23.45 27.00 -3.63
N THR A 28 23.44 27.42 -2.36
CA THR A 28 24.22 26.81 -1.28
C THR A 28 23.91 25.32 -1.12
N ARG A 29 22.62 24.94 -1.20
CA ARG A 29 22.19 23.53 -1.07
C ARG A 29 22.73 22.67 -2.21
N LEU A 30 22.75 23.19 -3.45
CA LEU A 30 23.32 22.48 -4.59
C LEU A 30 24.85 22.30 -4.44
N ILE A 31 25.55 23.32 -3.94
CA ILE A 31 26.99 23.22 -3.65
C ILE A 31 27.25 22.16 -2.58
N CYS A 32 26.51 22.18 -1.47
CA CYS A 32 26.63 21.19 -0.41
C CYS A 32 26.34 19.78 -0.92
N ALA A 33 25.29 19.60 -1.71
CA ALA A 33 24.95 18.32 -2.30
C ALA A 33 26.07 17.76 -3.18
N GLN A 34 26.71 18.60 -3.99
CA GLN A 34 27.85 18.19 -4.80
C GLN A 34 29.12 17.93 -3.98
N ALA A 35 29.42 18.79 -3.01
CA ALA A 35 30.64 18.70 -2.21
C ALA A 35 30.60 17.54 -1.20
N LEU A 36 29.44 17.28 -0.60
CA LEU A 36 29.24 16.28 0.45
C LEU A 36 28.61 14.98 -0.07
N GLY A 37 28.10 14.96 -1.31
CA GLY A 37 27.40 13.81 -1.88
C GLY A 37 26.13 13.39 -1.12
N VAL A 38 25.57 14.28 -0.29
CA VAL A 38 24.39 14.02 0.53
C VAL A 38 23.30 15.04 0.16
N GLY A 39 22.10 14.53 -0.12
CA GLY A 39 20.92 15.32 -0.42
C GLY A 39 20.16 15.81 0.82
N ILE A 40 18.96 16.34 0.60
CA ILE A 40 18.03 16.70 1.69
C ILE A 40 16.94 15.60 1.77
N PRO A 41 16.57 15.12 2.97
CA PRO A 41 15.48 14.15 3.10
C PRO A 41 14.18 14.69 2.50
N ALA A 42 13.41 13.79 1.87
CA ALA A 42 12.15 14.16 1.22
C ALA A 42 11.15 14.75 2.24
N PRO A 43 10.29 15.70 1.83
CA PRO A 43 9.37 16.43 2.71
C PRO A 43 8.34 15.58 3.49
N GLN A 44 8.26 14.27 3.24
CA GLN A 44 7.42 13.33 4.00
C GLN A 44 8.06 12.90 5.34
N GLN A 45 9.34 13.16 5.54
CA GLN A 45 9.96 13.09 6.87
C GLN A 45 9.92 14.50 7.47
N GLU A 46 8.98 14.72 8.39
CA GLU A 46 8.88 15.92 9.23
C GLU A 46 10.07 16.03 10.20
N THR A 47 11.29 16.10 9.70
CA THR A 47 12.40 16.66 10.46
C THR A 47 12.57 18.10 9.99
N LYS A 48 11.95 19.03 10.73
CA LYS A 48 12.36 20.43 10.83
C LYS A 48 13.78 20.51 11.39
N GLN A 49 14.76 19.93 10.71
CA GLN A 49 16.16 20.25 10.94
C GLN A 49 16.54 21.28 9.89
N HIS A 50 16.35 22.54 10.27
CA HIS A 50 17.01 23.66 9.61
C HIS A 50 18.52 23.48 9.78
N ILE A 51 19.15 22.64 8.94
CA ILE A 51 20.60 22.64 8.83
C ILE A 51 20.97 23.94 8.11
N HIS A 52 21.21 24.98 8.91
CA HIS A 52 21.71 26.25 8.43
C HIS A 52 23.18 26.08 8.05
N PHE A 53 23.46 25.93 6.76
CA PHE A 53 24.82 26.00 6.23
C PHE A 53 25.21 27.47 6.06
N PRO A 54 26.22 28.00 6.78
CA PRO A 54 26.68 29.36 6.58
C PRO A 54 27.17 29.54 5.14
N THR A 55 26.68 30.56 4.45
CA THR A 55 26.87 30.79 3.01
C THR A 55 28.32 31.10 2.58
N VAL A 56 29.27 31.21 3.51
CA VAL A 56 30.73 31.31 3.24
C VAL A 56 31.37 29.90 3.10
N PHE A 57 30.56 28.87 2.89
CA PHE A 57 31.02 27.46 2.87
C PHE A 57 32.04 27.14 1.77
N ALA A 58 32.05 27.87 0.64
CA ALA A 58 32.68 27.39 -0.59
C ALA A 58 34.15 27.82 -0.80
N ILE A 59 34.72 28.72 0.00
CA ILE A 59 36.15 29.11 -0.17
C ILE A 59 37.02 28.39 0.85
N ASP A 60 36.67 28.43 2.14
CA ASP A 60 37.54 27.91 3.20
C ASP A 60 37.52 26.37 3.29
N GLN A 61 36.40 25.72 2.97
CA GLN A 61 36.26 24.26 3.14
C GLN A 61 37.10 23.44 2.16
N TYR A 62 37.39 23.95 0.94
CA TYR A 62 38.32 23.29 0.01
C TYR A 62 39.78 23.35 0.47
N HIS A 63 40.13 24.21 1.43
CA HIS A 63 41.46 24.25 2.02
C HIS A 63 41.58 23.33 3.23
N VAL A 64 40.47 23.12 3.96
CA VAL A 64 40.44 22.41 5.25
C VAL A 64 40.06 20.93 5.11
N SER A 65 39.12 20.58 4.24
CA SER A 65 38.60 19.20 4.12
C SER A 65 39.23 18.44 2.95
N GLN A 66 39.96 17.38 3.26
CA GLN A 66 40.52 16.46 2.25
C GLN A 66 39.41 15.75 1.45
N GLU A 67 38.34 15.32 2.13
CA GLU A 67 37.20 14.64 1.49
C GLU A 67 36.51 15.52 0.43
N ILE A 68 36.28 16.80 0.75
CA ILE A 68 35.69 17.76 -0.19
C ILE A 68 36.64 18.03 -1.37
N ARG A 69 37.96 18.06 -1.13
CA ARG A 69 38.97 18.23 -2.20
C ARG A 69 39.02 17.02 -3.14
N GLU A 70 38.88 15.81 -2.60
CA GLU A 70 38.87 14.58 -3.38
C GLU A 70 37.62 14.50 -4.25
N ARG A 71 36.44 14.76 -3.68
CA ARG A 71 35.15 14.80 -4.40
C ARG A 71 35.04 15.92 -5.43
N ALA A 72 35.89 16.94 -5.33
CA ALA A 72 36.01 18.01 -6.31
C ALA A 72 36.92 17.69 -7.49
N ASN A 73 37.55 16.51 -7.51
CA ASN A 73 38.33 16.07 -8.67
C ASN A 73 37.44 15.27 -9.61
N PHE A 74 37.43 15.66 -10.87
CA PHE A 74 36.66 15.03 -11.93
C PHE A 74 37.61 14.59 -13.05
N ARG A 75 37.23 13.53 -13.75
CA ARG A 75 37.84 13.16 -15.03
C ARG A 75 36.78 13.25 -16.11
N VAL A 76 36.82 14.32 -16.92
CA VAL A 76 35.80 14.62 -17.94
C VAL A 76 36.42 14.56 -19.33
N ASP A 77 35.88 13.70 -20.19
CA ASP A 77 36.31 13.49 -21.58
C ASP A 77 37.84 13.27 -21.71
N GLY A 78 38.45 12.60 -20.72
CA GLY A 78 39.87 12.29 -20.67
C GLY A 78 40.76 13.36 -20.00
N VAL A 79 40.18 14.46 -19.48
CA VAL A 79 40.91 15.54 -18.81
C VAL A 79 40.65 15.53 -17.31
N ASP A 80 41.71 15.53 -16.51
CA ASP A 80 41.64 15.65 -15.06
C ASP A 80 41.42 17.11 -14.64
N VAL A 81 40.39 17.34 -13.82
CA VAL A 81 39.88 18.65 -13.47
C VAL A 81 39.72 18.76 -11.96
N ALA A 82 40.20 19.87 -11.38
CA ALA A 82 39.81 20.27 -10.02
C ALA A 82 38.73 21.34 -10.12
N LEU A 83 37.50 20.99 -9.73
CA LEU A 83 36.37 21.91 -9.68
C LEU A 83 36.40 22.71 -8.37
N ARG A 84 36.20 24.02 -8.45
CA ARG A 84 36.05 24.91 -7.29
C ARG A 84 34.74 25.66 -7.42
N LEU A 85 33.83 25.38 -6.51
CA LEU A 85 32.50 25.98 -6.47
C LEU A 85 32.56 27.29 -5.69
N TRP A 86 31.86 28.30 -6.19
CA TRP A 86 31.77 29.62 -5.57
C TRP A 86 30.29 29.98 -5.41
N ASP A 87 29.85 30.12 -4.16
CA ASP A 87 28.51 30.58 -3.84
C ASP A 87 28.43 32.11 -3.92
N THR A 88 27.25 32.63 -4.26
CA THR A 88 26.99 34.07 -4.27
C THR A 88 25.68 34.42 -3.56
N PHE A 89 25.67 35.51 -2.81
CA PHE A 89 24.46 36.04 -2.21
C PHE A 89 23.65 36.86 -3.23
N GLY A 90 22.34 36.64 -3.29
CA GLY A 90 21.43 37.39 -4.17
C GLY A 90 21.40 38.89 -3.86
N ASP A 91 21.60 39.28 -2.60
CA ASP A 91 21.39 40.67 -2.14
C ASP A 91 22.67 41.46 -1.83
N HIS A 92 23.87 40.90 -2.07
CA HIS A 92 25.16 41.57 -1.78
C HIS A 92 26.01 41.86 -3.02
N GLU A 93 25.72 42.96 -3.72
CA GLU A 93 26.36 43.32 -5.00
C GLU A 93 27.90 43.46 -4.93
N PHE A 94 28.44 44.01 -3.83
CA PHE A 94 29.89 44.21 -3.68
C PHE A 94 30.68 42.88 -3.63
N ASN A 95 30.18 41.89 -2.90
CA ASN A 95 30.85 40.59 -2.78
C ASN A 95 30.71 39.74 -4.05
N ARG A 96 29.63 39.92 -4.82
CA ARG A 96 29.42 39.22 -6.11
C ARG A 96 30.45 39.61 -7.17
N LYS A 97 30.84 40.89 -7.23
CA LYS A 97 31.88 41.38 -8.15
C LYS A 97 33.18 40.58 -8.01
N PHE A 98 33.57 40.28 -6.77
CA PHE A 98 34.75 39.47 -6.49
C PHE A 98 34.59 38.01 -6.94
N ALA A 99 33.40 37.42 -6.76
CA ALA A 99 33.12 36.05 -7.18
C ALA A 99 33.29 35.86 -8.70
N TYR A 100 32.92 36.84 -9.52
CA TYR A 100 33.07 36.77 -10.99
C TYR A 100 34.52 36.80 -11.50
N GLN A 101 35.47 37.33 -10.71
CA GLN A 101 36.87 37.42 -11.14
C GLN A 101 37.44 36.02 -11.43
N ASN A 102 38.02 35.86 -12.62
CA ASN A 102 38.59 34.60 -13.11
C ASN A 102 37.60 33.42 -13.10
N ALA A 103 36.29 33.69 -13.22
CA ALA A 103 35.28 32.65 -13.38
C ALA A 103 35.43 31.96 -14.74
N HIS A 104 35.46 30.62 -14.72
CA HIS A 104 35.58 29.80 -15.93
C HIS A 104 34.21 29.39 -16.49
N VAL A 105 33.20 29.32 -15.63
CA VAL A 105 31.80 29.06 -15.98
C VAL A 105 30.89 29.64 -14.90
N VAL A 106 29.70 30.08 -15.30
CA VAL A 106 28.65 30.56 -14.39
C VAL A 106 27.43 29.66 -14.50
N LEU A 107 26.94 29.16 -13.36
CA LEU A 107 25.63 28.53 -13.24
C LEU A 107 24.61 29.60 -12.85
N LEU A 108 23.70 29.92 -13.76
CA LEU A 108 22.60 30.85 -13.52
C LEU A 108 21.38 30.07 -13.02
N CYS A 109 21.11 30.16 -11.72
CA CYS A 109 20.14 29.36 -11.00
C CYS A 109 18.82 30.12 -10.78
N PHE A 110 17.70 29.44 -11.00
CA PHE A 110 16.37 29.89 -10.58
C PHE A 110 15.59 28.72 -9.97
N ALA A 111 14.54 29.01 -9.19
CA ALA A 111 13.71 27.96 -8.60
C ALA A 111 12.49 27.67 -9.48
N LEU A 112 12.24 26.40 -9.80
CA LEU A 112 11.14 25.99 -10.69
C LEU A 112 9.76 26.34 -10.13
N ASN A 113 9.62 26.40 -8.81
CA ASN A 113 8.40 26.79 -8.09
C ASN A 113 8.22 28.31 -7.91
N SER A 114 9.14 29.13 -8.43
CA SER A 114 9.07 30.58 -8.29
C SER A 114 9.21 31.27 -9.65
N PRO A 115 8.08 31.58 -10.31
CA PRO A 115 8.07 32.28 -11.60
C PRO A 115 8.81 33.62 -11.60
N ASN A 116 8.89 34.30 -10.44
CA ASN A 116 9.63 35.56 -10.31
C ASN A 116 11.14 35.34 -10.45
N THR A 117 11.67 34.29 -9.82
CA THR A 117 13.11 33.97 -9.95
C THR A 117 13.49 33.61 -11.38
N PHE A 118 12.56 33.03 -12.13
CA PHE A 118 12.73 32.75 -13.56
C PHE A 118 12.72 34.03 -14.40
N LYS A 119 11.83 35.00 -14.11
CA LYS A 119 11.83 36.31 -14.80
C LYS A 119 13.13 37.08 -14.55
N ASN A 120 13.68 36.99 -13.33
CA ASN A 120 14.91 37.67 -12.95
C ASN A 120 16.16 37.17 -13.69
N VAL A 121 16.12 35.97 -14.29
CA VAL A 121 17.18 35.43 -15.16
C VAL A 121 17.55 36.46 -16.24
N ASN A 122 16.55 36.95 -16.99
CA ASN A 122 16.77 37.93 -18.05
C ASN A 122 16.78 39.37 -17.53
N ALA A 123 15.90 39.69 -16.57
CA ALA A 123 15.73 41.07 -16.10
C ALA A 123 16.91 41.59 -15.27
N VAL A 124 17.63 40.71 -14.57
CA VAL A 124 18.69 41.09 -13.63
C VAL A 124 19.97 40.34 -13.97
N TRP A 125 19.97 39.02 -13.80
CA TRP A 125 21.20 38.24 -13.66
C TRP A 125 21.99 38.12 -14.95
N TYR A 126 21.35 37.90 -16.08
CA TYR A 126 22.04 37.80 -17.36
C TYR A 126 22.82 39.08 -17.69
N SER A 127 22.19 40.25 -17.49
CA SER A 127 22.83 41.54 -17.72
C SER A 127 23.99 41.78 -16.75
N GLU A 128 23.84 41.39 -15.47
CA GLU A 128 24.89 41.50 -14.45
C GLU A 128 26.12 40.64 -14.81
N ILE A 129 25.89 39.38 -15.17
CA ILE A 129 26.95 38.45 -15.57
C ILE A 129 27.69 38.99 -16.81
N LYS A 130 26.95 39.46 -17.82
CA LYS A 130 27.57 40.01 -19.03
C LYS A 130 28.32 41.32 -18.79
N LYS A 131 27.94 42.11 -17.80
CA LYS A 131 28.67 43.32 -17.37
C LYS A 131 30.04 42.98 -16.76
N TYR A 132 30.11 41.98 -15.89
CA TYR A 132 31.34 41.68 -15.12
C TYR A 132 32.25 40.61 -15.75
N CYS A 133 31.68 39.61 -16.44
CA CYS A 133 32.45 38.55 -17.11
C CYS A 133 31.85 38.17 -18.49
N PRO A 134 31.92 39.08 -19.49
CA PRO A 134 31.20 38.94 -20.77
C PRO A 134 31.55 37.69 -21.58
N ARG A 135 32.79 37.20 -21.47
CA ARG A 135 33.33 36.04 -22.20
C ARG A 135 33.13 34.71 -21.47
N THR A 136 32.73 34.75 -20.20
CA THR A 136 32.51 33.53 -19.42
C THR A 136 31.22 32.87 -19.88
N PRO A 137 31.24 31.56 -20.17
CA PRO A 137 30.06 30.85 -20.61
C PRO A 137 29.09 30.61 -19.45
N ILE A 138 27.80 30.49 -19.77
CA ILE A 138 26.70 30.38 -18.81
C ILE A 138 25.97 29.05 -19.04
N ILE A 139 25.57 28.41 -17.95
CA ILE A 139 24.58 27.32 -17.94
C ILE A 139 23.38 27.79 -17.14
N LEU A 140 22.19 27.66 -17.70
CA LEU A 140 20.93 27.93 -17.00
C LEU A 140 20.49 26.69 -16.22
N VAL A 141 20.20 26.86 -14.93
CA VAL A 141 19.87 25.75 -14.02
C VAL A 141 18.52 25.98 -13.34
N GLY A 142 17.55 25.14 -13.64
CA GLY A 142 16.28 25.04 -12.93
C GLY A 142 16.43 24.20 -11.65
N MET A 143 16.30 24.82 -10.50
CA MET A 143 16.48 24.20 -9.19
C MET A 143 15.14 23.70 -8.64
N GLN A 144 15.18 22.72 -7.74
CA GLN A 144 13.99 22.20 -7.04
C GLN A 144 13.01 21.46 -7.98
N SER A 145 13.54 20.62 -8.87
CA SER A 145 12.71 19.84 -9.81
C SER A 145 11.82 18.80 -9.14
N ASP A 146 12.07 18.46 -7.88
CA ASP A 146 11.20 17.64 -7.04
C ASP A 146 9.78 18.22 -6.86
N TRP A 147 9.58 19.53 -7.02
CA TRP A 147 8.24 20.12 -7.02
C TRP A 147 7.33 19.58 -8.13
N ARG A 148 7.91 19.05 -9.22
CA ARG A 148 7.13 18.37 -10.27
C ARG A 148 6.46 17.07 -9.76
N MET A 149 6.89 16.54 -8.62
CA MET A 149 6.30 15.38 -7.94
C MET A 149 5.16 15.74 -6.99
N TYR A 150 5.28 16.89 -6.33
CA TYR A 150 4.36 17.35 -5.29
C TYR A 150 3.28 18.32 -5.81
N GLY A 151 3.42 18.78 -7.06
CA GLY A 151 2.54 19.75 -7.68
C GLY A 151 1.09 19.26 -7.75
N LYS A 152 0.19 19.97 -7.05
CA LYS A 152 -1.24 19.95 -7.38
C LYS A 152 -1.41 20.58 -8.78
N GLU A 153 -2.11 19.86 -9.64
CA GLU A 153 -2.67 20.28 -10.93
C GLU A 153 -1.72 20.43 -12.13
N THR A 154 -1.68 19.37 -12.94
CA THR A 154 -1.76 19.50 -14.40
C THR A 154 -2.94 18.66 -14.88
N THR A 155 -4.16 19.19 -14.71
CA THR A 155 -5.35 18.60 -15.33
C THR A 155 -5.21 18.70 -16.85
N VAL A 156 -5.02 17.56 -17.51
CA VAL A 156 -4.95 17.47 -18.96
C VAL A 156 -6.37 17.47 -19.49
N ASN A 157 -6.99 18.65 -19.63
CA ASN A 157 -8.26 18.74 -20.35
C ASN A 157 -8.01 18.53 -21.85
N SER A 158 -8.50 17.40 -22.37
CA SER A 158 -8.22 16.84 -23.69
C SER A 158 -8.75 17.67 -24.89
N ASN A 159 -9.50 18.75 -24.68
CA ASN A 159 -10.27 19.42 -25.75
C ASN A 159 -9.92 20.89 -26.10
N ARG A 160 -8.67 21.37 -25.91
CA ARG A 160 -8.27 22.74 -26.37
C ARG A 160 -6.95 22.79 -27.12
N SER A 161 -6.75 23.74 -28.05
CA SER A 161 -5.52 23.87 -28.86
C SER A 161 -4.26 24.17 -28.02
N LEU A 162 -3.14 23.52 -28.37
CA LEU A 162 -1.83 23.56 -27.69
C LEU A 162 -1.36 24.96 -27.27
N SER A 163 -1.57 25.97 -28.11
CA SER A 163 -1.05 27.33 -27.92
C SER A 163 -1.79 28.19 -26.88
N LYS A 164 -2.99 27.80 -26.44
CA LYS A 164 -3.82 28.55 -25.46
C LYS A 164 -3.93 27.87 -24.09
N ARG A 165 -3.17 26.78 -23.85
CA ARG A 165 -3.18 25.98 -22.60
C ARG A 165 -2.30 26.52 -21.46
N MET A 166 -1.55 27.61 -21.66
CA MET A 166 -0.46 28.06 -20.76
C MET A 166 -0.80 29.33 -19.93
N ARG A 167 -1.99 29.44 -19.32
CA ARG A 167 -2.24 30.52 -18.34
C ARG A 167 -2.34 29.91 -16.95
N GLU A 168 -1.33 30.27 -16.13
CA GLU A 168 -1.11 29.94 -14.71
C GLU A 168 -0.51 28.55 -14.42
N CYS A 169 0.59 28.20 -15.06
CA CYS A 169 1.50 27.21 -14.47
C CYS A 169 2.22 27.85 -13.28
N SER A 170 1.97 27.36 -12.06
CA SER A 170 2.72 27.74 -10.85
C SER A 170 4.19 27.31 -10.93
N LEU A 171 4.48 26.25 -11.68
CA LEU A 171 5.83 25.75 -11.97
C LEU A 171 6.30 26.13 -13.37
N VAL A 172 7.58 26.48 -13.51
CA VAL A 172 8.23 26.69 -14.80
C VAL A 172 8.35 25.34 -15.52
N THR A 173 7.93 25.26 -16.79
CA THR A 173 8.09 24.02 -17.58
C THR A 173 9.50 23.90 -18.16
N PRO A 174 9.97 22.69 -18.47
CA PRO A 174 11.30 22.54 -19.06
C PRO A 174 11.43 23.23 -20.42
N ASP A 175 10.36 23.27 -21.22
CA ASP A 175 10.30 24.03 -22.48
C ASP A 175 10.56 25.53 -22.28
N MET A 176 9.96 26.14 -21.26
CA MET A 176 10.21 27.54 -20.92
C MET A 176 11.69 27.76 -20.56
N GLY A 177 12.26 26.86 -19.75
CA GLY A 177 13.68 26.89 -19.39
C GLY A 177 14.60 26.79 -20.61
N ARG A 178 14.32 25.84 -21.51
CA ARG A 178 15.06 25.67 -22.77
C ARG A 178 14.95 26.89 -23.69
N GLN A 179 13.78 27.51 -23.76
CA GLN A 179 13.57 28.71 -24.57
C GLN A 179 14.44 29.87 -24.08
N VAL A 180 14.42 30.16 -22.77
CA VAL A 180 15.27 31.21 -22.18
C VAL A 180 16.74 30.88 -22.33
N ALA A 181 17.14 29.63 -22.13
CA ALA A 181 18.52 29.20 -22.35
C ALA A 181 18.99 29.47 -23.79
N LYS A 182 18.13 29.19 -24.78
CA LYS A 182 18.41 29.51 -26.20
C LYS A 182 18.55 31.01 -26.44
N GLU A 183 17.70 31.84 -25.83
CA GLU A 183 17.77 33.30 -25.95
C GLU A 183 19.08 33.88 -25.41
N ILE A 184 19.59 33.35 -24.28
CA ILE A 184 20.82 33.82 -23.66
C ILE A 184 22.10 33.12 -24.17
N GLY A 185 21.95 32.15 -25.07
CA GLY A 185 23.06 31.34 -25.60
C GLY A 185 23.67 30.36 -24.59
N ALA A 186 22.87 29.86 -23.66
CA ALA A 186 23.26 28.89 -22.63
C ALA A 186 22.64 27.51 -22.89
N THR A 187 23.19 26.50 -22.21
CA THR A 187 22.54 25.18 -22.08
C THR A 187 21.64 25.14 -20.85
N TYR A 188 20.60 24.33 -20.88
CA TYR A 188 19.62 24.21 -19.80
C TYR A 188 19.70 22.84 -19.12
N TYR A 189 19.66 22.85 -17.79
CA TYR A 189 19.58 21.66 -16.95
C TYR A 189 18.65 21.91 -15.76
N GLU A 190 18.08 20.85 -15.22
CA GLU A 190 17.33 20.86 -13.98
C GLU A 190 18.03 20.03 -12.90
N THR A 191 17.81 20.37 -11.63
CA THR A 191 18.38 19.65 -10.49
C THR A 191 17.37 19.47 -9.36
N SER A 192 17.52 18.40 -8.59
CA SER A 192 16.87 18.25 -7.29
C SER A 192 17.90 17.80 -6.28
N VAL A 193 18.01 18.57 -5.18
CA VAL A 193 18.84 18.19 -4.03
C VAL A 193 18.13 17.14 -3.17
N VAL A 194 16.81 16.99 -3.32
CA VAL A 194 16.03 15.97 -2.61
C VAL A 194 16.29 14.59 -3.22
N THR A 195 16.20 14.48 -4.55
CA THR A 195 16.39 13.20 -5.26
C THR A 195 17.82 12.98 -5.74
N MET A 196 18.70 13.96 -5.51
CA MET A 196 20.08 14.04 -6.05
C MET A 196 20.16 14.01 -7.59
N TRP A 197 19.03 14.08 -8.28
CA TRP A 197 18.99 14.00 -9.74
C TRP A 197 19.51 15.29 -10.39
N GLY A 198 20.21 15.12 -11.51
CA GLY A 198 20.72 16.21 -12.35
C GLY A 198 21.96 16.92 -11.83
N ILE A 199 22.33 16.75 -10.56
CA ILE A 199 23.47 17.44 -9.94
C ILE A 199 24.78 17.12 -10.68
N HIS A 200 25.09 15.83 -10.85
CA HIS A 200 26.29 15.40 -11.59
C HIS A 200 26.29 15.93 -13.02
N HIS A 201 25.16 15.82 -13.73
CA HIS A 201 25.01 16.30 -15.10
C HIS A 201 25.32 17.80 -15.22
N VAL A 202 24.83 18.63 -14.28
CA VAL A 202 25.10 20.07 -14.29
C VAL A 202 26.59 20.36 -14.16
N PHE A 203 27.26 19.75 -13.18
CA PHE A 203 28.67 20.06 -12.92
C PHE A 203 29.62 19.50 -13.98
N GLU A 204 29.37 18.28 -14.48
CA GLU A 204 30.15 17.70 -15.57
C GLU A 204 30.02 18.52 -16.86
N ASN A 205 28.82 18.98 -17.19
CA ASN A 205 28.61 19.84 -18.36
C ASN A 205 29.14 21.26 -18.14
N ALA A 206 29.12 21.79 -16.92
CA ALA A 206 29.80 23.04 -16.57
C ALA A 206 31.31 22.96 -16.83
N ILE A 207 31.92 21.83 -16.48
CA ILE A 207 33.33 21.52 -16.80
C ILE A 207 33.53 21.48 -18.32
N ARG A 208 32.72 20.74 -19.08
CA ARG A 208 32.82 20.70 -20.55
C ARG A 208 32.75 22.09 -21.17
N VAL A 209 31.77 22.89 -20.77
CA VAL A 209 31.57 24.27 -21.25
C VAL A 209 32.81 25.14 -20.94
N ALA A 210 33.35 25.05 -19.72
CA ALA A 210 34.54 25.78 -19.32
C ALA A 210 35.78 25.36 -20.13
N LEU A 211 36.00 24.06 -20.34
CA LEU A 211 37.13 23.54 -21.11
C LEU A 211 37.04 23.91 -22.59
N ILE A 212 35.85 23.89 -23.19
CA ILE A 212 35.62 24.35 -24.57
C ILE A 212 35.95 25.84 -24.71
N ASN A 213 35.50 26.67 -23.77
CA ASN A 213 35.83 28.10 -23.77
C ASN A 213 37.34 28.34 -23.59
N ARG A 214 37.98 27.60 -22.67
CA ARG A 214 39.44 27.65 -22.46
C ARG A 214 40.21 27.22 -23.71
N ARG A 215 39.74 26.23 -24.47
CA ARG A 215 40.33 25.82 -25.76
C ARG A 215 40.33 26.95 -26.78
N GLN A 216 39.26 27.75 -26.85
CA GLN A 216 39.22 28.91 -27.75
C GLN A 216 40.32 29.93 -27.41
N MET A 217 40.69 30.03 -26.13
CA MET A 217 41.75 30.92 -25.65
C MET A 217 43.15 30.27 -25.70
N ARG A 218 43.26 28.93 -25.71
CA ARG A 218 44.50 28.14 -25.69
C ARG A 218 44.54 27.10 -26.82
N PHE A 219 44.50 27.57 -28.07
CA PHE A 219 44.27 26.71 -29.23
C PHE A 219 45.35 25.63 -29.51
N TRP A 220 46.57 25.80 -28.98
CA TRP A 220 47.67 24.82 -29.10
C TRP A 220 47.55 23.62 -28.13
N SER A 221 46.63 23.68 -27.15
CA SER A 221 46.49 22.64 -26.15
C SER A 221 45.81 21.40 -26.74
N SER A 222 46.59 20.34 -26.99
CA SER A 222 46.14 19.08 -27.58
C SER A 222 45.18 18.31 -26.68
N GLN A 223 45.34 18.40 -25.35
CA GLN A 223 44.49 17.72 -24.37
C GLN A 223 43.02 18.18 -24.40
N LEU A 224 42.76 19.43 -24.81
CA LEU A 224 41.40 19.98 -24.89
C LEU A 224 40.70 19.70 -26.23
N LYS A 225 41.36 19.02 -27.17
CA LYS A 225 40.86 18.84 -28.55
C LYS A 225 39.62 17.96 -28.63
N TRP A 226 39.49 17.00 -27.72
CA TRP A 226 38.48 15.93 -27.75
C TRP A 226 37.32 16.13 -26.76
N ILE A 227 37.30 17.26 -26.04
CA ILE A 227 36.19 17.62 -25.16
C ILE A 227 34.89 17.65 -25.95
N GLN A 228 33.89 16.94 -25.44
CA GLN A 228 32.58 16.85 -26.05
C GLN A 228 31.77 18.12 -25.75
N ASN A 229 30.85 18.46 -26.65
CA ASN A 229 29.84 19.46 -26.35
C ASN A 229 29.01 19.03 -25.12
N PRO A 230 28.37 19.99 -24.42
CA PRO A 230 27.49 19.66 -23.31
C PRO A 230 26.41 18.65 -23.75
N GLN A 231 26.21 17.62 -22.93
CA GLN A 231 25.29 16.53 -23.23
C GLN A 231 23.85 16.92 -22.83
N LEU A 232 22.88 16.35 -23.53
CA LEU A 232 21.47 16.47 -23.16
C LEU A 232 21.22 15.76 -21.82
N GLN A 233 20.26 16.27 -21.06
CA GLN A 233 19.87 15.69 -19.78
C GLN A 233 18.66 14.75 -19.99
N PRO A 234 18.76 13.46 -19.64
CA PRO A 234 17.61 12.57 -19.67
C PRO A 234 16.61 12.99 -18.58
N PRO A 235 15.29 13.01 -18.85
CA PRO A 235 14.30 13.46 -17.88
C PRO A 235 14.26 12.56 -16.64
N TYR A 236 13.93 13.13 -15.48
CA TYR A 236 13.78 12.36 -14.24
C TYR A 236 12.50 11.53 -14.27
N LEU A 237 12.63 10.20 -14.26
CA LEU A 237 11.49 9.31 -14.02
C LEU A 237 11.33 9.10 -12.51
N PRO A 238 10.20 9.48 -11.91
CA PRO A 238 9.95 9.23 -10.50
C PRO A 238 9.80 7.74 -10.24
N GLU A 239 10.15 7.31 -9.03
CA GLU A 239 9.94 5.92 -8.61
C GLU A 239 8.47 5.53 -8.75
N LYS A 240 8.22 4.30 -9.20
CA LYS A 240 6.86 3.75 -9.29
C LYS A 240 6.32 3.64 -7.86
N PRO A 241 5.12 4.16 -7.57
CA PRO A 241 4.54 4.00 -6.24
C PRO A 241 4.33 2.53 -5.91
N ASP A 242 4.42 2.17 -4.63
CA ASP A 242 4.10 0.82 -4.15
C ASP A 242 2.58 0.58 -4.17
N PRO A 243 2.13 -0.68 -4.40
CA PRO A 243 0.72 -1.02 -4.31
C PRO A 243 0.19 -0.83 -2.88
N PRO A 244 -1.05 -0.33 -2.72
CA PRO A 244 -1.67 -0.23 -1.40
C PRO A 244 -1.84 -1.63 -0.78
N LYS A 245 -1.65 -1.71 0.53
CA LYS A 245 -1.79 -2.97 1.28
C LYS A 245 -3.24 -3.19 1.66
N VAL A 246 -3.76 -4.38 1.37
CA VAL A 246 -5.08 -4.83 1.84
C VAL A 246 -4.90 -5.60 3.14
N THR A 247 -5.59 -5.17 4.20
CA THR A 247 -5.51 -5.79 5.52
C THR A 247 -6.89 -6.26 5.97
N VAL A 248 -6.91 -7.36 6.72
CA VAL A 248 -8.12 -7.93 7.30
C VAL A 248 -8.06 -7.74 8.82
N PRO A 249 -9.07 -7.08 9.43
CA PRO A 249 -9.14 -6.98 10.89
C PRO A 249 -9.14 -8.37 11.57
N PRO A 250 -8.59 -8.49 12.78
CA PRO A 250 -8.68 -9.74 13.54
C PRO A 250 -10.14 -10.11 13.78
N SER A 251 -10.42 -11.42 13.88
CA SER A 251 -11.78 -11.90 14.18
C SER A 251 -12.11 -11.62 15.64
N ILE A 252 -13.31 -11.09 15.90
CA ILE A 252 -13.90 -10.95 17.24
C ILE A 252 -14.97 -12.01 17.52
N PHE A 253 -14.98 -13.09 16.74
CA PHE A 253 -16.01 -14.11 16.77
C PHE A 253 -16.21 -14.71 18.18
N LYS A 254 -15.11 -14.99 18.89
CA LYS A 254 -15.14 -15.64 20.20
C LYS A 254 -15.69 -14.71 21.27
N GLU A 255 -15.30 -13.45 21.21
CA GLU A 255 -15.78 -12.39 22.10
C GLU A 255 -17.29 -12.23 21.94
N ASN A 256 -17.76 -12.09 20.71
CA ASN A 256 -19.18 -11.95 20.38
C ASN A 256 -20.03 -13.16 20.84
N ILE A 257 -19.53 -14.39 20.61
CA ILE A 257 -20.23 -15.60 21.08
C ILE A 257 -20.26 -15.64 22.61
N LYS A 258 -19.17 -15.27 23.29
CA LYS A 258 -19.13 -15.18 24.76
C LYS A 258 -20.13 -14.15 25.30
N GLU A 259 -20.21 -12.96 24.71
CA GLU A 259 -21.18 -11.92 25.11
C GLU A 259 -22.63 -12.42 24.99
N LEU A 260 -22.91 -13.30 24.03
CA LEU A 260 -24.22 -13.94 23.90
C LEU A 260 -24.56 -14.81 25.12
N LEU A 261 -23.58 -15.55 25.68
CA LEU A 261 -23.77 -16.31 26.92
C LEU A 261 -24.07 -15.39 28.10
N ASP A 262 -23.32 -14.29 28.24
CA ASP A 262 -23.46 -13.35 29.35
C ASP A 262 -24.82 -12.62 29.32
N GLY A 263 -25.32 -12.29 28.13
CA GLY A 263 -26.62 -11.63 27.94
C GLY A 263 -27.83 -12.57 27.89
N GLY A 264 -27.64 -13.84 27.53
CA GLY A 264 -28.73 -14.82 27.39
C GLY A 264 -29.73 -14.51 26.26
N MET A 265 -29.36 -13.66 25.31
CA MET A 265 -30.19 -13.33 24.15
C MET A 265 -30.29 -14.52 23.19
N CYS A 266 -31.50 -14.83 22.69
CA CYS A 266 -31.77 -16.02 21.87
C CYS A 266 -31.55 -17.37 22.60
N ALA A 267 -31.46 -17.38 23.93
CA ALA A 267 -31.30 -18.62 24.66
C ALA A 267 -32.50 -19.57 24.43
N ASP A 268 -32.18 -20.82 24.12
CA ASP A 268 -33.15 -21.88 23.84
C ASP A 268 -32.98 -23.08 24.78
N VAL A 269 -32.07 -22.96 25.76
CA VAL A 269 -31.91 -23.89 26.88
C VAL A 269 -31.58 -23.17 28.18
N GLU A 270 -32.12 -23.69 29.28
CA GLU A 270 -31.87 -23.27 30.65
C GLU A 270 -31.32 -24.43 31.48
N PHE A 271 -30.20 -24.21 32.15
CA PHE A 271 -29.61 -25.17 33.07
C PHE A 271 -29.97 -24.83 34.51
N GLN A 272 -30.66 -25.75 35.18
CA GLN A 272 -30.93 -25.63 36.61
C GLN A 272 -29.79 -26.26 37.41
N VAL A 273 -29.03 -25.42 38.12
CA VAL A 273 -27.86 -25.79 38.91
C VAL A 273 -28.07 -25.36 40.37
N ARG A 274 -28.35 -26.32 41.27
CA ARG A 274 -28.58 -26.06 42.70
C ARG A 274 -29.60 -24.92 42.98
N GLY A 275 -30.68 -24.88 42.21
CA GLY A 275 -31.74 -23.88 42.35
C GLY A 275 -31.49 -22.53 41.66
N GLN A 276 -30.35 -22.36 40.98
CA GLN A 276 -30.07 -21.24 40.10
C GLN A 276 -30.22 -21.66 38.63
N THR A 277 -30.49 -20.70 37.74
CA THR A 277 -30.72 -20.94 36.32
C THR A 277 -29.65 -20.24 35.48
N ILE A 278 -29.09 -20.95 34.50
CA ILE A 278 -28.16 -20.39 33.51
C ILE A 278 -28.74 -20.58 32.12
N LYS A 279 -28.91 -19.47 31.38
CA LYS A 279 -29.36 -19.47 29.99
C LYS A 279 -28.21 -19.78 29.05
N ALA A 280 -28.47 -20.55 27.99
CA ALA A 280 -27.49 -20.90 26.97
C ALA A 280 -28.17 -21.30 25.65
N HIS A 281 -27.35 -21.72 24.68
CA HIS A 281 -27.74 -22.00 23.31
C HIS A 281 -27.39 -23.44 22.93
N ARG A 282 -28.38 -24.26 22.59
CA ARG A 282 -28.20 -25.68 22.22
C ARG A 282 -27.27 -25.81 21.02
N ALA A 283 -27.49 -25.01 19.98
CA ALA A 283 -26.69 -25.05 18.75
C ALA A 283 -25.19 -24.81 19.02
N ILE A 284 -24.85 -23.78 19.81
CA ILE A 284 -23.46 -23.46 20.15
C ILE A 284 -22.86 -24.59 21.00
N LEU A 285 -23.56 -25.04 22.04
CA LEU A 285 -23.08 -26.11 22.92
C LEU A 285 -22.82 -27.42 22.17
N CYS A 286 -23.68 -27.80 21.23
CA CYS A 286 -23.49 -28.98 20.39
C CYS A 286 -22.30 -28.86 19.45
N THR A 287 -21.96 -27.65 19.00
CA THR A 287 -20.75 -27.43 18.18
C THR A 287 -19.46 -27.46 19.01
N ALA A 288 -19.54 -27.06 20.28
CA ALA A 288 -18.39 -26.97 21.17
C ALA A 288 -18.03 -28.31 21.84
N ALA A 289 -19.02 -29.16 22.16
CA ALA A 289 -18.77 -30.41 22.87
C ALA A 289 -19.75 -31.56 22.52
N PRO A 290 -19.23 -32.79 22.25
CA PRO A 290 -20.06 -33.95 21.94
C PRO A 290 -21.05 -34.34 23.03
N THR A 291 -20.72 -34.12 24.31
CA THR A 291 -21.62 -34.43 25.44
C THR A 291 -22.97 -33.71 25.31
N PHE A 292 -22.97 -32.46 24.82
CA PHE A 292 -24.21 -31.71 24.62
C PHE A 292 -24.95 -32.16 23.36
N ALA A 293 -24.26 -32.59 22.31
CA ALA A 293 -24.89 -33.23 21.16
C ALA A 293 -25.63 -34.52 21.57
N LYS A 294 -25.03 -35.33 22.46
CA LYS A 294 -25.68 -36.50 23.07
C LYS A 294 -26.88 -36.13 23.93
N LEU A 295 -26.72 -35.09 24.76
CA LEU A 295 -27.77 -34.61 25.67
C LEU A 295 -29.04 -34.22 24.91
N PHE A 296 -28.90 -33.46 23.83
CA PHE A 296 -30.03 -33.04 23.01
C PHE A 296 -30.42 -34.07 21.94
N SER A 297 -30.03 -35.34 22.13
CA SER A 297 -30.41 -36.50 21.30
C SER A 297 -30.13 -36.33 19.80
N LEU A 298 -29.00 -35.73 19.45
CA LEU A 298 -28.56 -35.63 18.07
C LEU A 298 -27.91 -36.94 17.63
N ASN A 299 -28.27 -37.45 16.45
CA ASN A 299 -27.54 -38.55 15.81
C ASN A 299 -26.08 -38.11 15.55
N GLU A 300 -25.16 -38.54 16.43
CA GLU A 300 -23.72 -38.20 16.42
C GLU A 300 -23.06 -38.43 15.05
N GLU A 301 -23.56 -39.39 14.26
CA GLU A 301 -23.04 -39.75 12.94
C GLU A 301 -23.09 -38.59 11.92
N LYS A 302 -24.04 -37.64 12.05
CA LYS A 302 -24.15 -36.49 11.14
C LYS A 302 -23.18 -35.36 11.50
N LEU A 303 -23.07 -35.01 12.79
CA LEU A 303 -22.23 -33.88 13.27
C LEU A 303 -20.74 -34.22 13.39
N PHE A 304 -20.36 -35.48 13.66
CA PHE A 304 -18.96 -35.85 13.93
C PHE A 304 -18.30 -36.71 12.84
N LYS A 305 -18.91 -36.78 11.65
CA LYS A 305 -18.28 -37.39 10.46
C LYS A 305 -16.95 -36.67 10.15
N GLY A 306 -15.83 -37.38 10.31
CA GLY A 306 -14.47 -36.87 10.06
C GLY A 306 -13.45 -37.04 11.20
N LEU A 307 -13.87 -37.44 12.41
CA LEU A 307 -12.95 -37.70 13.53
C LEU A 307 -11.98 -38.87 13.23
N SER A 308 -10.76 -38.77 13.77
CA SER A 308 -9.72 -39.79 13.59
C SER A 308 -10.12 -41.14 14.23
N THR A 309 -9.55 -42.25 13.75
CA THR A 309 -9.85 -43.60 14.26
C THR A 309 -9.62 -43.73 15.78
N ARG A 310 -8.69 -42.95 16.33
CA ARG A 310 -8.38 -42.91 17.76
C ARG A 310 -9.41 -42.14 18.59
N GLU A 311 -9.99 -41.07 18.03
CA GLU A 311 -11.10 -40.33 18.66
C GLU A 311 -12.42 -41.12 18.59
N LYS A 312 -12.62 -41.89 17.51
CA LYS A 312 -13.69 -42.89 17.43
C LYS A 312 -13.55 -43.99 18.48
N LEU A 313 -12.31 -44.40 18.81
CA LEU A 313 -12.03 -45.40 19.86
C LEU A 313 -12.33 -44.85 21.27
N VAL A 314 -12.00 -43.58 21.56
CA VAL A 314 -12.39 -42.92 22.82
C VAL A 314 -13.92 -42.79 22.93
N LEU A 315 -14.61 -42.55 21.81
CA LEU A 315 -16.07 -42.54 21.75
C LEU A 315 -16.69 -43.95 21.86
N GLN A 316 -16.01 -44.99 21.39
CA GLN A 316 -16.41 -46.39 21.56
C GLN A 316 -16.28 -46.88 23.00
N ASP A 317 -15.26 -46.44 23.74
CA ASP A 317 -15.17 -46.71 25.19
C ASP A 317 -16.29 -45.99 25.98
N ALA A 318 -16.82 -44.88 25.45
CA ALA A 318 -18.00 -44.21 25.99
C ALA A 318 -19.33 -44.87 25.58
N LEU A 319 -19.32 -45.85 24.67
CA LEU A 319 -20.51 -46.56 24.16
C LEU A 319 -20.81 -47.88 24.89
N VAL A 320 -20.02 -48.28 25.89
CA VAL A 320 -20.22 -49.57 26.60
C VAL A 320 -21.28 -49.50 27.71
N PHE A 321 -21.77 -48.33 28.11
CA PHE A 321 -22.86 -48.24 29.09
C PHE A 321 -23.86 -47.14 28.76
N GLY A 322 -25.00 -47.54 28.22
CA GLY A 322 -26.16 -46.69 28.02
C GLY A 322 -27.19 -47.37 27.12
N GLU A 323 -28.06 -48.18 27.71
CA GLU A 323 -29.34 -48.54 27.07
C GLU A 323 -30.07 -47.25 26.64
N ARG A 324 -30.90 -47.34 25.59
CA ARG A 324 -31.84 -46.26 25.21
C ARG A 324 -32.63 -45.83 26.46
N GLY A 325 -32.28 -44.70 27.06
CA GLY A 325 -33.01 -44.14 28.21
C GLY A 325 -32.21 -43.36 29.25
N SER A 326 -30.87 -43.36 29.24
CA SER A 326 -30.06 -42.63 30.24
C SER A 326 -29.44 -41.34 29.68
N LEU A 327 -29.62 -40.21 30.38
CA LEU A 327 -28.96 -38.94 30.08
C LEU A 327 -27.42 -39.05 30.24
N PRO A 328 -26.62 -38.22 29.54
CA PRO A 328 -25.17 -38.17 29.75
C PRO A 328 -24.81 -37.84 31.20
N ARG A 329 -23.62 -38.27 31.65
CA ARG A 329 -23.13 -38.00 33.00
C ARG A 329 -23.16 -36.50 33.33
N GLY A 330 -23.55 -36.18 34.55
CA GLY A 330 -23.71 -34.80 35.04
C GLY A 330 -25.07 -34.16 34.74
N PHE A 331 -25.99 -34.86 34.06
CA PHE A 331 -27.36 -34.40 33.80
C PHE A 331 -28.39 -35.36 34.41
N VAL A 332 -29.47 -34.81 34.96
CA VAL A 332 -30.47 -35.54 35.76
C VAL A 332 -31.84 -35.59 35.07
N ALA A 333 -32.27 -34.48 34.47
CA ALA A 333 -33.56 -34.38 33.80
C ALA A 333 -33.46 -33.42 32.60
N LEU A 334 -34.35 -33.64 31.62
CA LEU A 334 -34.52 -32.79 30.45
C LEU A 334 -36.01 -32.65 30.17
N ASP A 335 -36.52 -31.43 30.29
CA ASP A 335 -37.92 -31.07 30.15
C ASP A 335 -38.07 -29.97 29.09
N SER A 336 -39.24 -29.86 28.48
CA SER A 336 -39.56 -28.78 27.52
C SER A 336 -40.79 -28.02 27.97
N TYR A 337 -40.73 -26.70 27.95
CA TYR A 337 -41.87 -25.83 28.21
C TYR A 337 -41.92 -24.67 27.21
N ASN A 338 -43.08 -24.04 27.05
CA ASN A 338 -43.19 -22.84 26.23
C ASN A 338 -42.87 -21.63 27.11
N ASP A 339 -41.79 -20.93 26.82
CA ASP A 339 -41.47 -19.67 27.50
C ASP A 339 -42.37 -18.56 26.94
N ILE A 340 -42.88 -17.71 27.84
CA ILE A 340 -43.74 -16.57 27.49
C ILE A 340 -42.90 -15.31 27.73
N TRP A 341 -42.32 -14.77 26.66
CA TRP A 341 -41.72 -13.43 26.69
C TRP A 341 -42.76 -12.36 26.34
N ASP A 342 -42.60 -11.17 26.92
CA ASP A 342 -43.46 -10.00 26.71
C ASP A 342 -43.70 -9.77 25.20
N ASN A 343 -44.94 -10.05 24.77
CA ASN A 343 -45.49 -10.06 23.40
C ASN A 343 -45.35 -11.38 22.61
N GLU A 344 -46.38 -12.23 22.74
CA GLU A 344 -46.93 -13.20 21.77
C GLU A 344 -46.01 -14.23 21.04
N GLU A 345 -44.72 -14.38 21.34
CA GLU A 345 -43.92 -15.50 20.81
C GLU A 345 -43.81 -16.67 21.79
N GLN A 346 -44.40 -17.82 21.44
CA GLN A 346 -44.13 -19.12 22.08
C GLN A 346 -42.78 -19.65 21.58
N SER A 347 -41.72 -19.48 22.37
CA SER A 347 -40.45 -20.17 22.15
C SER A 347 -40.42 -21.46 22.97
N SER A 348 -40.12 -22.60 22.34
CA SER A 348 -39.95 -23.87 23.05
C SER A 348 -38.61 -23.87 23.80
N MET A 349 -38.65 -23.62 25.09
CA MET A 349 -37.48 -23.60 25.96
C MET A 349 -37.22 -25.01 26.50
N VAL A 350 -35.96 -25.44 26.47
CA VAL A 350 -35.54 -26.71 27.08
C VAL A 350 -34.95 -26.42 28.46
N GLN A 351 -35.46 -27.08 29.49
CA GLN A 351 -34.89 -27.04 30.82
C GLN A 351 -34.08 -28.30 31.07
N VAL A 352 -32.82 -28.14 31.50
CA VAL A 352 -31.93 -29.24 31.83
C VAL A 352 -31.55 -29.14 33.31
N THR A 353 -31.82 -30.20 34.07
CA THR A 353 -31.37 -30.29 35.45
C THR A 353 -29.96 -30.88 35.51
N VAL A 354 -29.03 -30.12 36.08
CA VAL A 354 -27.63 -30.53 36.27
C VAL A 354 -27.46 -31.23 37.61
N GLU A 355 -26.56 -32.20 37.68
CA GLU A 355 -26.27 -32.94 38.91
C GLU A 355 -25.90 -32.01 40.08
N ASN A 356 -26.47 -32.25 41.26
CA ASN A 356 -26.24 -31.42 42.45
C ASN A 356 -24.77 -31.39 42.92
N SER A 357 -23.92 -32.31 42.46
CA SER A 357 -22.47 -32.27 42.72
C SER A 357 -21.80 -31.03 42.08
N LEU A 358 -22.36 -30.49 40.99
CA LEU A 358 -21.85 -29.32 40.30
C LEU A 358 -22.33 -28.02 40.95
N THR A 359 -21.40 -27.09 41.19
CA THR A 359 -21.73 -25.73 41.65
C THR A 359 -22.10 -24.84 40.47
N TYR A 360 -22.91 -23.82 40.73
CA TYR A 360 -23.24 -22.78 39.74
C TYR A 360 -21.97 -22.20 39.10
N ARG A 361 -20.98 -21.83 39.93
CA ARG A 361 -19.73 -21.23 39.49
C ARG A 361 -18.91 -22.16 38.58
N ASN A 362 -18.77 -23.43 38.94
CA ASN A 362 -18.02 -24.39 38.13
C ASN A 362 -18.73 -24.65 36.79
N PHE A 363 -20.06 -24.76 36.81
CA PHE A 363 -20.82 -24.96 35.58
C PHE A 363 -20.77 -23.73 34.67
N MET A 364 -20.79 -22.51 35.23
CA MET A 364 -20.58 -21.28 34.46
C MET A 364 -19.20 -21.26 33.79
N TYR A 365 -18.12 -21.60 34.51
CA TYR A 365 -16.78 -21.69 33.89
C TYR A 365 -16.70 -22.76 32.80
N ILE A 366 -17.42 -23.87 32.94
CA ILE A 366 -17.55 -24.87 31.87
C ILE A 366 -18.19 -24.24 30.63
N LEU A 367 -19.29 -23.49 30.78
CA LEU A 367 -19.94 -22.81 29.66
C LEU A 367 -19.04 -21.72 29.07
N GLU A 368 -18.40 -20.88 29.88
CA GLU A 368 -17.44 -19.86 29.41
C GLU A 368 -16.32 -20.47 28.57
N PHE A 369 -15.79 -21.63 29.00
CA PHE A 369 -14.79 -22.35 28.22
C PHE A 369 -15.34 -22.87 26.88
N LEU A 370 -16.57 -23.37 26.84
CA LEU A 370 -17.18 -23.87 25.61
C LEU A 370 -17.46 -22.75 24.60
N TYR A 371 -17.75 -21.54 25.07
CA TYR A 371 -18.06 -20.38 24.23
C TYR A 371 -16.82 -19.61 23.77
N SER A 372 -15.85 -19.42 24.66
CA SER A 372 -14.68 -18.58 24.40
C SER A 372 -13.38 -19.37 24.20
N GLY A 373 -13.37 -20.63 24.63
CA GLY A 373 -12.17 -21.45 24.72
C GLY A 373 -11.27 -21.12 25.90
N ASN A 374 -11.64 -20.18 26.78
CA ASN A 374 -10.78 -19.68 27.85
C ASN A 374 -11.55 -19.45 29.16
N ILE A 375 -10.86 -19.55 30.30
CA ILE A 375 -11.40 -19.24 31.64
C ILE A 375 -10.34 -18.51 32.48
N PRO A 376 -10.72 -17.78 33.55
CA PRO A 376 -9.77 -17.18 34.46
C PRO A 376 -8.79 -18.21 35.05
N LEU A 377 -7.50 -17.88 35.15
CA LEU A 377 -6.48 -18.82 35.63
C LEU A 377 -6.71 -19.24 37.08
N ASP A 378 -7.26 -18.35 37.90
CA ASP A 378 -7.64 -18.62 39.30
C ASP A 378 -8.87 -19.54 39.43
N ALA A 379 -9.62 -19.75 38.35
CA ALA A 379 -10.72 -20.72 38.30
C ALA A 379 -10.24 -22.16 38.08
N CYS A 380 -8.99 -22.38 37.69
CA CYS A 380 -8.43 -23.70 37.37
C CYS A 380 -8.13 -24.52 38.64
N THR A 381 -9.15 -25.10 39.26
CA THR A 381 -9.04 -25.94 40.47
C THR A 381 -9.20 -27.43 40.17
N GLU A 382 -8.77 -28.32 41.09
CA GLU A 382 -9.06 -29.75 40.97
C GLU A 382 -10.58 -30.01 40.98
N GLU A 383 -11.39 -29.22 41.71
CA GLU A 383 -12.86 -29.41 41.70
C GLU A 383 -13.47 -29.11 40.32
N LEU A 384 -12.99 -28.06 39.63
CA LEU A 384 -13.44 -27.76 38.26
C LEU A 384 -12.97 -28.82 37.27
N LYS A 385 -11.76 -29.33 37.44
CA LYS A 385 -11.19 -30.40 36.62
C LYS A 385 -11.95 -31.72 36.79
N ASP A 386 -12.36 -32.06 38.01
CA ASP A 386 -13.20 -33.22 38.30
C ASP A 386 -14.60 -33.07 37.71
N ALA A 387 -15.20 -31.88 37.82
CA ALA A 387 -16.46 -31.53 37.17
C ALA A 387 -16.39 -31.69 35.64
N ALA A 388 -15.34 -31.15 35.01
CA ALA A 388 -15.10 -31.28 33.57
C ALA A 388 -14.92 -32.76 33.16
N ARG A 389 -14.25 -33.57 33.99
CA ARG A 389 -14.09 -35.01 33.76
C ARG A 389 -15.42 -35.75 33.86
N ASN A 390 -16.28 -35.39 34.81
CA ASN A 390 -17.62 -35.99 34.95
C ASN A 390 -18.47 -35.74 33.70
N LEU A 391 -18.41 -34.51 33.15
CA LEU A 391 -19.09 -34.12 31.90
C LEU A 391 -18.36 -34.57 30.62
N GLN A 392 -17.25 -35.32 30.73
CA GLN A 392 -16.45 -35.83 29.61
C GLN A 392 -15.85 -34.73 28.70
N LEU A 393 -15.50 -33.57 29.28
CA LEU A 393 -14.92 -32.43 28.56
C LEU A 393 -13.38 -32.51 28.51
N CYS A 394 -12.84 -33.43 27.69
CA CYS A 394 -11.41 -33.72 27.62
C CYS A 394 -10.52 -32.48 27.39
N ASN A 395 -10.92 -31.59 26.49
CA ASN A 395 -10.16 -30.37 26.18
C ASN A 395 -10.04 -29.45 27.42
N LEU A 396 -11.12 -29.32 28.21
CA LEU A 396 -11.11 -28.53 29.45
C LEU A 396 -10.27 -29.20 30.55
N VAL A 397 -10.35 -30.54 30.67
CA VAL A 397 -9.52 -31.30 31.62
C VAL A 397 -8.03 -31.09 31.32
N SER A 398 -7.62 -31.19 30.06
CA SER A 398 -6.24 -30.93 29.63
C SER A 398 -5.84 -29.47 29.83
N TYR A 399 -6.74 -28.52 29.52
CA TYR A 399 -6.49 -27.10 29.70
C TYR A 399 -6.20 -26.77 31.17
N ILE A 400 -7.07 -27.21 32.09
CA ILE A 400 -6.91 -26.98 33.53
C ILE A 400 -5.64 -27.66 34.04
N ALA A 401 -5.37 -28.90 33.61
CA ALA A 401 -4.14 -29.60 33.99
C ALA A 401 -2.88 -28.85 33.56
N ASN A 402 -2.86 -28.27 32.36
CA ASN A 402 -1.73 -27.47 31.90
C ASN A 402 -1.52 -26.22 32.76
N VAL A 403 -2.59 -25.49 33.11
CA VAL A 403 -2.51 -24.32 34.00
C VAL A 403 -1.98 -24.71 35.38
N MET A 404 -2.52 -25.78 35.98
CA MET A 404 -2.10 -26.24 37.30
C MET A 404 -0.64 -26.71 37.36
N ASN A 405 -0.06 -27.08 36.22
CA ASN A 405 1.34 -27.49 36.08
C ASN A 405 2.27 -26.38 35.56
N ASN A 406 1.81 -25.12 35.45
CA ASN A 406 2.56 -23.99 34.85
C ASN A 406 3.02 -24.27 33.40
N MET A 407 2.17 -24.93 32.62
CA MET A 407 2.39 -25.25 31.20
C MET A 407 1.35 -24.58 30.29
N GLU A 408 0.92 -23.36 30.62
CA GLU A 408 -0.16 -22.64 29.91
C GLU A 408 0.16 -22.44 28.42
N TYR A 409 1.43 -22.34 28.06
CA TYR A 409 1.88 -22.20 26.67
C TYR A 409 1.37 -23.34 25.76
N MET A 410 1.19 -24.55 26.32
CA MET A 410 0.64 -25.73 25.63
C MET A 410 -0.85 -25.57 25.26
N ASN A 411 -1.59 -24.68 25.93
CA ASN A 411 -3.00 -24.46 25.65
C ASN A 411 -3.25 -23.85 24.28
N THR A 412 -2.23 -23.25 23.64
CA THR A 412 -2.31 -22.77 22.24
C THR A 412 -2.76 -23.88 21.28
N GLU A 413 -2.30 -25.11 21.47
CA GLU A 413 -2.69 -26.26 20.64
C GLU A 413 -4.14 -26.69 20.92
N ILE A 414 -4.55 -26.66 22.19
CA ILE A 414 -5.94 -26.95 22.60
C ILE A 414 -6.89 -25.94 21.97
N HIS A 415 -6.60 -24.65 22.06
CA HIS A 415 -7.40 -23.61 21.42
C HIS A 415 -7.48 -23.82 19.91
N SER A 416 -6.35 -24.13 19.26
CA SER A 416 -6.31 -24.37 17.81
C SER A 416 -7.09 -25.62 17.40
N LYS A 417 -7.12 -26.65 18.24
CA LYS A 417 -7.96 -27.84 18.05
C LYS A 417 -9.44 -27.49 18.19
N MET A 418 -9.83 -26.84 19.29
CA MET A 418 -11.21 -26.46 19.55
C MET A 418 -11.80 -25.56 18.48
N VAL A 419 -11.06 -24.54 18.02
CA VAL A 419 -11.53 -23.64 16.96
C VAL A 419 -11.82 -24.42 15.67
N ARG A 420 -10.96 -25.37 15.30
CA ARG A 420 -11.18 -26.22 14.11
C ARG A 420 -12.39 -27.13 14.25
N GLU A 421 -12.56 -27.77 15.41
CA GLU A 421 -13.68 -28.66 15.69
C GLU A 421 -15.02 -27.92 15.73
N MET A 422 -15.04 -26.77 16.42
CA MET A 422 -16.21 -25.92 16.52
C MET A 422 -16.61 -25.37 15.14
N SER A 423 -15.64 -24.86 14.36
CA SER A 423 -15.90 -24.36 13.01
C SER A 423 -16.43 -25.45 12.08
N SER A 424 -15.86 -26.66 12.15
CA SER A 424 -16.31 -27.82 11.37
C SER A 424 -17.73 -28.26 11.74
N SER A 425 -18.05 -28.27 13.04
CA SER A 425 -19.38 -28.60 13.54
C SER A 425 -20.40 -27.51 13.20
N ALA A 426 -20.05 -26.24 13.38
CA ALA A 426 -20.91 -25.10 13.06
C ALA A 426 -21.22 -25.02 11.56
N LYS A 427 -20.24 -25.31 10.69
CA LYS A 427 -20.45 -25.41 9.24
C LYS A 427 -21.52 -26.45 8.87
N LYS A 428 -21.67 -27.53 9.63
CA LYS A 428 -22.72 -28.55 9.40
C LYS A 428 -24.12 -28.10 9.81
N LEU A 429 -24.23 -27.04 10.62
CA LEU A 429 -25.50 -26.43 11.00
C LEU A 429 -25.98 -25.35 10.01
N VAL A 430 -25.12 -24.90 9.09
CA VAL A 430 -25.51 -23.98 8.03
C VAL A 430 -26.58 -24.64 7.17
N ASN A 431 -27.73 -23.96 7.00
CA ASN A 431 -28.89 -24.49 6.28
C ASN A 431 -29.40 -25.85 6.81
N SER A 432 -29.28 -26.08 8.11
CA SER A 432 -29.82 -27.25 8.79
C SER A 432 -31.12 -26.89 9.52
N GLU A 433 -32.10 -27.79 9.49
CA GLU A 433 -33.32 -27.71 10.29
C GLU A 433 -33.07 -27.96 11.80
N MET A 434 -31.93 -28.58 12.12
CA MET A 434 -31.59 -28.88 13.52
C MET A 434 -31.43 -27.59 14.31
N PHE A 435 -32.23 -27.39 15.36
CA PHE A 435 -32.25 -26.18 16.20
C PHE A 435 -32.56 -24.88 15.46
N SER A 436 -33.01 -24.93 14.20
CA SER A 436 -33.33 -23.71 13.47
C SER A 436 -34.56 -23.03 14.08
N ASP A 437 -34.41 -21.75 14.38
CA ASP A 437 -35.42 -20.87 14.97
C ASP A 437 -35.79 -19.71 14.03
N ILE A 438 -35.23 -19.70 12.81
CA ILE A 438 -35.53 -18.74 11.76
C ILE A 438 -35.35 -19.35 10.37
N VAL A 439 -36.16 -18.88 9.43
CA VAL A 439 -36.20 -19.30 8.04
C VAL A 439 -36.02 -18.10 7.13
N PHE A 440 -35.13 -18.22 6.14
CA PHE A 440 -34.99 -17.25 5.06
C PHE A 440 -35.57 -17.81 3.76
N ARG A 441 -36.28 -16.95 3.01
CA ARG A 441 -36.70 -17.24 1.64
C ARG A 441 -35.84 -16.43 0.67
N ILE A 442 -35.07 -17.14 -0.15
CA ILE A 442 -34.08 -16.56 -1.07
C ILE A 442 -34.23 -17.25 -2.43
N GLU A 443 -34.50 -16.48 -3.48
CA GLU A 443 -34.78 -17.01 -4.83
C GLU A 443 -35.88 -18.11 -4.83
N GLY A 444 -36.86 -17.97 -3.93
CA GLY A 444 -37.93 -18.98 -3.74
C GLY A 444 -37.50 -20.26 -3.02
N ARG A 445 -36.23 -20.39 -2.64
CA ARG A 445 -35.69 -21.50 -1.82
C ARG A 445 -35.77 -21.17 -0.34
N ILE A 446 -35.82 -22.21 0.48
CA ILE A 446 -35.84 -22.12 1.94
C ILE A 446 -34.42 -22.31 2.46
N VAL A 447 -33.98 -21.41 3.34
CA VAL A 447 -32.71 -21.50 4.07
C VAL A 447 -32.99 -21.46 5.56
N MET A 448 -32.65 -22.53 6.28
CA MET A 448 -32.84 -22.60 7.73
C MET A 448 -31.61 -22.04 8.45
N ALA A 449 -31.81 -21.23 9.49
CA ALA A 449 -30.72 -20.63 10.23
C ALA A 449 -31.04 -20.52 11.73
N HIS A 450 -30.09 -20.00 12.49
CA HIS A 450 -30.10 -19.99 13.95
C HIS A 450 -29.82 -18.57 14.45
N LYS A 451 -30.80 -17.90 15.05
CA LYS A 451 -30.70 -16.50 15.51
C LYS A 451 -29.45 -16.29 16.36
N ALA A 452 -29.11 -17.24 17.25
CA ALA A 452 -27.91 -17.19 18.09
C ALA A 452 -26.60 -16.89 17.33
N PHE A 453 -26.33 -17.56 16.20
CA PHE A 453 -25.12 -17.29 15.40
C PHE A 453 -25.23 -15.97 14.64
N LEU A 454 -26.42 -15.62 14.16
CA LEU A 454 -26.65 -14.43 13.36
C LEU A 454 -26.50 -13.15 14.19
N VAL A 455 -27.21 -13.06 15.32
CA VAL A 455 -27.23 -11.84 16.14
C VAL A 455 -25.90 -11.62 16.85
N ALA A 456 -25.16 -12.69 17.16
CA ALA A 456 -23.82 -12.55 17.72
C ALA A 456 -22.85 -11.89 16.74
N GLN A 457 -22.97 -12.15 15.44
CA GLN A 457 -21.99 -11.69 14.45
C GLN A 457 -22.47 -10.53 13.57
N CYS A 458 -23.76 -10.19 13.60
CA CYS A 458 -24.36 -9.18 12.73
C CYS A 458 -25.31 -8.26 13.52
N GLU A 459 -24.88 -7.03 13.78
CA GLU A 459 -25.68 -6.02 14.47
C GLU A 459 -26.98 -5.70 13.74
N MET A 460 -26.97 -5.70 12.40
CA MET A 460 -28.16 -5.46 11.59
C MET A 460 -29.21 -6.56 11.83
N MET A 461 -28.80 -7.83 11.87
CA MET A 461 -29.70 -8.94 12.18
C MET A 461 -30.11 -8.95 13.67
N ALA A 462 -29.22 -8.57 14.59
CA ALA A 462 -29.57 -8.36 15.98
C ALA A 462 -30.67 -7.30 16.13
N ALA A 463 -30.53 -6.16 15.45
CA ALA A 463 -31.55 -5.12 15.42
C ALA A 463 -32.87 -5.63 14.83
N MET A 464 -32.80 -6.35 13.71
CA MET A 464 -33.95 -6.92 13.01
C MET A 464 -34.75 -7.90 13.88
N PHE A 465 -34.08 -8.76 14.64
CA PHE A 465 -34.76 -9.82 15.39
C PHE A 465 -35.05 -9.46 16.85
N MET A 466 -34.22 -8.66 17.51
CA MET A 466 -34.25 -8.54 18.98
C MET A 466 -34.92 -7.27 19.49
N THR A 467 -34.99 -6.20 18.71
CA THR A 467 -35.40 -4.89 19.25
C THR A 467 -36.92 -4.68 19.34
N GLY A 468 -37.73 -5.57 18.76
CA GLY A 468 -39.19 -5.42 18.72
C GLY A 468 -39.69 -4.26 17.86
N HIS A 469 -38.79 -3.47 17.25
CA HIS A 469 -39.11 -2.30 16.45
C HIS A 469 -39.33 -2.62 14.96
N PHE A 470 -38.96 -3.82 14.53
CA PHE A 470 -39.07 -4.30 13.16
C PHE A 470 -40.17 -5.34 13.04
N LYS A 471 -40.81 -5.43 11.87
CA LYS A 471 -41.86 -6.43 11.62
C LYS A 471 -41.30 -7.85 11.78
N GLU A 472 -40.04 -8.03 11.40
CA GLU A 472 -39.30 -9.27 11.42
C GLU A 472 -39.04 -9.81 12.83
N SER A 473 -39.16 -8.99 13.88
CA SER A 473 -38.95 -9.45 15.26
C SER A 473 -39.97 -10.48 15.72
N GLY A 474 -41.19 -10.46 15.14
CA GLY A 474 -42.27 -11.41 15.44
C GLY A 474 -42.51 -12.44 14.33
N VAL A 475 -41.59 -12.58 13.37
CA VAL A 475 -41.78 -13.40 12.18
C VAL A 475 -40.66 -14.43 12.05
N GLN A 476 -41.02 -15.70 11.91
CA GLN A 476 -40.06 -16.80 11.71
C GLN A 476 -39.57 -16.95 10.27
N VAL A 477 -40.18 -16.26 9.31
CA VAL A 477 -39.84 -16.31 7.87
C VAL A 477 -39.50 -14.92 7.32
N VAL A 478 -38.23 -14.73 6.94
CA VAL A 478 -37.72 -13.48 6.35
C VAL A 478 -37.44 -13.68 4.87
N GLU A 479 -37.88 -12.78 4.00
CA GLU A 479 -37.71 -12.91 2.55
C GLU A 479 -36.73 -11.85 2.01
N PHE A 480 -35.70 -12.30 1.29
CA PHE A 480 -34.78 -11.45 0.54
C PHE A 480 -34.95 -11.69 -0.97
N LYS A 481 -35.45 -10.68 -1.69
CA LYS A 481 -35.84 -10.83 -3.11
C LYS A 481 -34.66 -10.74 -4.09
N ASP A 482 -33.70 -9.86 -3.80
CA ASP A 482 -32.56 -9.57 -4.68
C ASP A 482 -31.25 -10.11 -4.08
N THR A 483 -31.25 -11.39 -3.69
CA THR A 483 -30.12 -12.02 -3.01
C THR A 483 -29.82 -13.35 -3.65
N ASN A 484 -28.58 -13.54 -4.08
CA ASN A 484 -28.12 -14.81 -4.62
C ASN A 484 -28.04 -15.87 -3.51
N PHE A 485 -28.57 -17.07 -3.79
CA PHE A 485 -28.65 -18.17 -2.82
C PHE A 485 -27.26 -18.63 -2.33
N GLU A 486 -26.31 -18.85 -3.24
CA GLU A 486 -24.95 -19.33 -2.89
C GLU A 486 -24.17 -18.26 -2.13
N ALA A 487 -24.30 -16.99 -2.53
CA ALA A 487 -23.69 -15.87 -1.81
C ALA A 487 -24.21 -15.75 -0.38
N PHE A 488 -25.53 -15.94 -0.16
CA PHE A 488 -26.10 -15.92 1.17
C PHE A 488 -25.61 -17.09 2.03
N LEU A 489 -25.47 -18.30 1.47
CA LEU A 489 -24.89 -19.44 2.19
C LEU A 489 -23.44 -19.17 2.61
N ASN A 490 -22.65 -18.50 1.77
CA ASN A 490 -21.29 -18.08 2.13
C ASN A 490 -21.26 -17.06 3.27
N VAL A 491 -22.22 -16.11 3.29
CA VAL A 491 -22.38 -15.18 4.41
C VAL A 491 -22.79 -15.92 5.69
N LEU A 492 -23.70 -16.89 5.61
CA LEU A 492 -24.06 -17.73 6.75
C LEU A 492 -22.85 -18.52 7.26
N GLU A 493 -22.06 -19.15 6.39
CA GLU A 493 -20.84 -19.85 6.81
C GLU A 493 -19.89 -18.91 7.57
N TYR A 494 -19.76 -17.66 7.13
CA TYR A 494 -19.00 -16.64 7.84
C TYR A 494 -19.58 -16.33 9.22
N LEU A 495 -20.89 -16.12 9.35
CA LEU A 495 -21.54 -15.85 10.64
C LEU A 495 -21.46 -17.04 11.61
N TYR A 496 -21.33 -18.27 11.10
CA TYR A 496 -21.25 -19.48 11.94
C TYR A 496 -19.83 -19.82 12.38
N THR A 497 -18.82 -19.42 11.61
CA THR A 497 -17.44 -19.88 11.80
C THR A 497 -16.43 -18.76 12.00
N GLY A 498 -16.80 -17.51 11.71
CA GLY A 498 -15.89 -16.37 11.66
C GLY A 498 -14.92 -16.39 10.46
N HIS A 499 -15.09 -17.34 9.54
CA HIS A 499 -14.23 -17.55 8.38
C HIS A 499 -15.07 -17.87 7.13
N CYS A 500 -14.53 -17.58 5.95
CA CYS A 500 -15.11 -18.04 4.68
C CYS A 500 -14.01 -18.79 3.93
N LEU A 501 -14.15 -20.11 3.78
CA LEU A 501 -13.04 -20.99 3.37
C LEU A 501 -12.95 -21.22 1.86
N SER A 502 -14.03 -21.02 1.11
CA SER A 502 -14.02 -21.14 -0.35
C SER A 502 -14.96 -20.13 -1.01
N LEU A 503 -14.44 -18.93 -1.25
CA LEU A 503 -15.11 -18.00 -2.16
C LEU A 503 -14.71 -18.39 -3.58
N SER A 504 -15.69 -18.71 -4.42
CA SER A 504 -15.47 -18.81 -5.86
C SER A 504 -15.30 -17.39 -6.43
N VAL A 505 -14.58 -17.26 -7.55
CA VAL A 505 -14.44 -15.97 -8.25
C VAL A 505 -15.80 -15.46 -8.74
N ASP A 506 -16.71 -16.38 -9.07
CA ASP A 506 -18.04 -16.05 -9.59
C ASP A 506 -18.95 -15.46 -8.50
N ASP A 507 -18.79 -15.90 -7.25
CA ASP A 507 -19.66 -15.50 -6.14
C ASP A 507 -19.14 -14.30 -5.34
N ILE A 508 -17.84 -13.99 -5.44
CA ILE A 508 -17.19 -13.06 -4.50
C ILE A 508 -17.76 -11.64 -4.52
N ILE A 509 -18.21 -11.15 -5.68
CA ILE A 509 -18.88 -9.85 -5.80
C ILE A 509 -20.23 -9.89 -5.11
N SER A 510 -21.00 -10.97 -5.30
CA SER A 510 -22.29 -11.14 -4.64
C SER A 510 -22.12 -11.26 -3.11
N VAL A 511 -21.08 -11.93 -2.65
CA VAL A 511 -20.74 -11.99 -1.21
C VAL A 511 -20.30 -10.63 -0.69
N LEU A 512 -19.48 -9.88 -1.43
CA LEU A 512 -19.09 -8.52 -1.08
C LEU A 512 -20.30 -7.59 -0.95
N ALA A 513 -21.26 -7.69 -1.88
CA ALA A 513 -22.51 -6.94 -1.86
C ALA A 513 -23.31 -7.23 -0.57
N LEU A 514 -23.48 -8.50 -0.23
CA LEU A 514 -24.17 -8.92 0.99
C LEU A 514 -23.40 -8.54 2.26
N ALA A 515 -22.07 -8.63 2.24
CA ALA A 515 -21.23 -8.22 3.37
C ALA A 515 -21.41 -6.74 3.69
N ASN A 516 -21.45 -5.88 2.67
CA ASN A 516 -21.77 -4.46 2.87
C ASN A 516 -23.22 -4.26 3.34
N PHE A 517 -24.18 -4.97 2.74
CA PHE A 517 -25.60 -4.89 3.12
C PHE A 517 -25.85 -5.27 4.60
N PHE A 518 -25.23 -6.34 5.07
CA PHE A 518 -25.32 -6.79 6.47
C PHE A 518 -24.35 -6.08 7.42
N CYS A 519 -23.64 -5.05 6.94
CA CYS A 519 -22.66 -4.28 7.71
C CYS A 519 -21.57 -5.15 8.36
N LEU A 520 -20.95 -6.04 7.57
CA LEU A 520 -19.90 -6.97 8.00
C LEU A 520 -18.52 -6.51 7.50
N PRO A 521 -17.89 -5.50 8.13
CA PRO A 521 -16.67 -4.85 7.61
C PRO A 521 -15.48 -5.82 7.47
N ARG A 522 -15.37 -6.80 8.36
CA ARG A 522 -14.31 -7.81 8.26
C ARG A 522 -14.53 -8.77 7.09
N LEU A 523 -15.77 -9.10 6.75
CA LEU A 523 -16.08 -9.92 5.58
C LEU A 523 -15.84 -9.14 4.27
N VAL A 524 -16.15 -7.85 4.24
CA VAL A 524 -15.74 -6.95 3.15
C VAL A 524 -14.23 -7.02 2.96
N ALA A 525 -13.43 -6.84 4.01
CA ALA A 525 -11.97 -6.90 3.94
C ALA A 525 -11.43 -8.27 3.47
N LEU A 526 -12.07 -9.38 3.87
CA LEU A 526 -11.73 -10.72 3.38
C LEU A 526 -11.98 -10.85 1.88
N CYS A 527 -13.11 -10.33 1.37
CA CYS A 527 -13.41 -10.31 -0.06
C CYS A 527 -12.39 -9.47 -0.84
N GLU A 528 -12.08 -8.26 -0.35
CA GLU A 528 -11.06 -7.38 -0.94
C GLU A 528 -9.71 -8.08 -1.03
N GLN A 529 -9.27 -8.74 0.05
CA GLN A 529 -8.00 -9.44 0.10
C GLN A 529 -7.95 -10.59 -0.91
N HIS A 530 -9.03 -11.37 -1.00
CA HIS A 530 -9.10 -12.49 -1.93
C HIS A 530 -9.09 -12.02 -3.40
N ILE A 531 -9.90 -11.02 -3.75
CA ILE A 531 -9.92 -10.43 -5.09
C ILE A 531 -8.52 -9.92 -5.49
N VAL A 532 -7.88 -9.14 -4.61
CA VAL A 532 -6.53 -8.60 -4.90
C VAL A 532 -5.50 -9.70 -5.05
N LYS A 533 -5.57 -10.76 -4.24
CA LYS A 533 -4.64 -11.90 -4.34
C LYS A 533 -4.79 -12.63 -5.68
N GLU A 534 -6.01 -12.91 -6.11
CA GLU A 534 -6.27 -13.55 -7.41
C GLU A 534 -5.82 -12.66 -8.58
N LEU A 535 -6.13 -11.35 -8.52
CA LEU A 535 -5.65 -10.38 -9.52
C LEU A 535 -4.12 -10.33 -9.59
N GLN A 536 -3.43 -10.37 -8.46
CA GLN A 536 -1.96 -10.41 -8.42
C GLN A 536 -1.39 -11.66 -9.08
N VAL A 537 -2.00 -12.83 -8.85
CA VAL A 537 -1.61 -14.08 -9.51
C VAL A 537 -1.84 -13.97 -11.02
N ALA A 538 -2.97 -13.44 -11.45
CA ALA A 538 -3.28 -13.25 -12.87
C ALA A 538 -2.32 -12.24 -13.55
N ILE A 539 -1.98 -11.13 -12.89
CA ILE A 539 -0.98 -10.15 -13.37
C ILE A 539 0.38 -10.80 -13.62
N ALA A 540 0.81 -11.71 -12.74
CA ALA A 540 2.09 -12.41 -12.89
C ALA A 540 2.12 -13.33 -14.14
N THR A 541 0.96 -13.76 -14.64
CA THR A 541 0.85 -14.62 -15.84
C THR A 541 0.69 -13.80 -17.12
N ASN A 542 -0.21 -12.82 -17.12
CA ASN A 542 -0.40 -11.89 -18.22
C ASN A 542 -0.85 -10.53 -17.67
N GLU A 543 0.10 -9.61 -17.54
CA GLU A 543 -0.08 -8.30 -16.89
C GLU A 543 -1.30 -7.54 -17.41
N MET A 544 -1.62 -7.63 -18.71
CA MET A 544 -2.70 -6.84 -19.32
C MET A 544 -4.02 -7.60 -19.48
N ALA A 545 -4.08 -8.92 -19.28
CA ALA A 545 -5.32 -9.68 -19.40
C ALA A 545 -6.37 -9.26 -18.37
N VAL A 546 -5.92 -8.82 -17.19
CA VAL A 546 -6.77 -8.42 -16.06
C VAL A 546 -7.30 -6.99 -16.16
N ALA A 547 -6.88 -6.21 -17.17
CA ALA A 547 -7.15 -4.78 -17.20
C ALA A 547 -8.65 -4.47 -17.31
N GLU A 548 -9.42 -5.32 -18.00
CA GLU A 548 -10.89 -5.20 -18.07
C GLU A 548 -11.53 -5.54 -16.73
N ASP A 549 -11.13 -6.67 -16.14
CA ASP A 549 -11.61 -7.12 -14.83
C ASP A 549 -11.36 -6.08 -13.74
N ILE A 550 -10.17 -5.46 -13.71
CA ILE A 550 -9.82 -4.44 -12.72
C ILE A 550 -10.71 -3.20 -12.81
N VAL A 551 -11.10 -2.79 -14.04
CA VAL A 551 -12.04 -1.69 -14.21
C VAL A 551 -13.45 -2.11 -13.77
N GLY A 552 -13.85 -3.35 -14.01
CA GLY A 552 -15.08 -3.92 -13.45
C GLY A 552 -15.09 -3.92 -11.92
N TYR A 553 -14.05 -4.49 -11.31
CA TYR A 553 -13.86 -4.50 -9.85
C TYR A 553 -13.82 -3.12 -9.22
N LEU A 554 -13.31 -2.09 -9.93
CA LEU A 554 -13.36 -0.71 -9.44
C LEU A 554 -14.80 -0.23 -9.27
N LEU A 555 -15.67 -0.51 -10.25
CA LEU A 555 -17.08 -0.12 -10.20
C LEU A 555 -17.81 -0.87 -9.07
N GLU A 556 -17.60 -2.19 -8.98
CA GLU A 556 -18.19 -3.00 -7.91
C GLU A 556 -17.70 -2.57 -6.52
N ALA A 557 -16.42 -2.23 -6.38
CA ALA A 557 -15.84 -1.73 -5.14
C ALA A 557 -16.50 -0.43 -4.69
N GLN A 558 -16.77 0.49 -5.62
CA GLN A 558 -17.44 1.76 -5.32
C GLN A 558 -18.91 1.57 -4.96
N ILE A 559 -19.62 0.65 -5.62
CA ILE A 559 -21.02 0.34 -5.31
C ILE A 559 -21.15 -0.30 -3.92
N HIS A 560 -20.20 -1.16 -3.55
CA HIS A 560 -20.25 -1.94 -2.31
C HIS A 560 -19.36 -1.38 -1.19
N ASN A 561 -18.89 -0.13 -1.30
CA ASN A 561 -18.05 0.54 -0.32
C ASN A 561 -16.76 -0.23 0.08
N ALA A 562 -16.19 -0.99 -0.87
CA ALA A 562 -14.95 -1.74 -0.70
C ALA A 562 -13.73 -0.83 -0.92
N SER A 563 -13.44 0.00 0.08
CA SER A 563 -12.45 1.10 -0.03
C SER A 563 -11.00 0.65 -0.30
N GLN A 564 -10.57 -0.52 0.21
CA GLN A 564 -9.23 -1.03 -0.02
C GLN A 564 -9.09 -1.56 -1.44
N LEU A 565 -10.11 -2.28 -1.94
CA LEU A 565 -10.15 -2.75 -3.33
C LEU A 565 -10.24 -1.57 -4.30
N GLU A 566 -11.06 -0.57 -4.02
CA GLU A 566 -11.13 0.66 -4.82
C GLU A 566 -9.74 1.32 -4.92
N ALA A 567 -9.07 1.52 -3.78
CA ALA A 567 -7.75 2.13 -3.75
C ALA A 567 -6.72 1.33 -4.56
N TRP A 568 -6.80 0.00 -4.50
CA TRP A 568 -5.93 -0.91 -5.23
C TRP A 568 -6.19 -0.89 -6.75
N CYS A 569 -7.45 -0.92 -7.18
CA CYS A 569 -7.82 -0.81 -8.59
C CYS A 569 -7.39 0.55 -9.17
N ILE A 570 -7.64 1.65 -8.45
CA ILE A 570 -7.17 2.99 -8.87
C ILE A 570 -5.65 3.01 -9.00
N TYR A 571 -4.92 2.41 -8.06
CA TYR A 571 -3.45 2.31 -8.13
C TYR A 571 -3.01 1.58 -9.40
N TYR A 572 -3.58 0.41 -9.69
CA TYR A 572 -3.22 -0.38 -10.86
C TYR A 572 -3.51 0.40 -12.15
N ILE A 573 -4.71 0.97 -12.29
CA ILE A 573 -5.10 1.73 -13.48
C ILE A 573 -4.21 2.96 -13.63
N ALA A 574 -3.89 3.67 -12.55
CA ALA A 574 -3.05 4.85 -12.60
C ALA A 574 -1.60 4.53 -13.01
N THR A 575 -1.05 3.41 -12.54
CA THR A 575 0.33 2.98 -12.85
C THR A 575 0.49 2.29 -14.20
N HIS A 576 -0.61 1.85 -14.82
CA HIS A 576 -0.64 1.25 -16.17
C HIS A 576 -1.51 2.06 -17.13
N TYR A 577 -1.74 3.34 -16.84
CA TYR A 577 -2.77 4.18 -17.46
C TYR A 577 -2.77 4.14 -18.99
N ASN A 578 -1.59 4.30 -19.61
CA ASN A 578 -1.48 4.29 -21.07
C ASN A 578 -1.85 2.94 -21.69
N ALA A 579 -1.49 1.83 -21.04
CA ALA A 579 -1.78 0.49 -21.52
C ALA A 579 -3.27 0.17 -21.34
N VAL A 580 -3.83 0.48 -20.17
CA VAL A 580 -5.26 0.29 -19.86
C VAL A 580 -6.13 1.12 -20.82
N CYS A 581 -5.82 2.40 -21.02
CA CYS A 581 -6.58 3.25 -21.97
C CYS A 581 -6.53 2.74 -23.41
N ARG A 582 -5.46 2.05 -23.83
CA ARG A 582 -5.36 1.43 -25.16
C ARG A 582 -6.15 0.12 -25.24
N HIS A 583 -6.13 -0.68 -24.17
CA HIS A 583 -6.73 -2.01 -24.15
C HIS A 583 -8.25 -1.96 -23.95
N CYS A 584 -8.75 -1.19 -22.98
CA CYS A 584 -10.17 -1.11 -22.63
C CYS A 584 -10.72 0.34 -22.62
N PRO A 585 -10.63 1.10 -23.74
CA PRO A 585 -10.99 2.52 -23.81
C PRO A 585 -12.46 2.81 -23.49
N LYS A 586 -13.37 1.86 -23.75
CA LYS A 586 -14.80 2.03 -23.46
C LYS A 586 -15.07 2.00 -21.96
N HIS A 587 -14.50 1.03 -21.25
CA HIS A 587 -14.65 0.87 -19.80
C HIS A 587 -14.09 2.08 -19.04
N VAL A 588 -12.90 2.56 -19.40
CA VAL A 588 -12.30 3.75 -18.77
C VAL A 588 -13.14 5.01 -19.00
N LYS A 589 -13.77 5.17 -20.17
CA LYS A 589 -14.64 6.33 -20.47
C LYS A 589 -15.95 6.33 -19.69
N ASN A 590 -16.40 5.17 -19.22
CA ASN A 590 -17.62 5.04 -18.42
C ASN A 590 -17.38 5.38 -16.95
N LEU A 591 -16.13 5.50 -16.51
CA LEU A 591 -15.81 5.96 -15.16
C LEU A 591 -16.26 7.40 -14.96
N ASP A 592 -16.73 7.72 -13.77
CA ASP A 592 -17.19 9.06 -13.44
C ASP A 592 -16.04 10.08 -13.41
N SER A 593 -16.40 11.36 -13.51
CA SER A 593 -15.41 12.43 -13.61
C SER A 593 -14.52 12.59 -12.37
N SER A 594 -14.98 12.16 -11.19
CA SER A 594 -14.19 12.23 -9.96
C SER A 594 -13.16 11.11 -9.88
N THR A 595 -13.55 9.89 -10.26
CA THR A 595 -12.65 8.74 -10.36
C THR A 595 -11.56 8.97 -11.40
N LEU A 596 -11.92 9.49 -12.58
CA LEU A 596 -10.93 9.83 -13.62
C LEU A 596 -9.91 10.87 -13.15
N LYS A 597 -10.35 11.92 -12.43
CA LYS A 597 -9.44 12.91 -11.83
C LYS A 597 -8.52 12.27 -10.79
N SER A 598 -9.03 11.33 -9.99
CA SER A 598 -8.24 10.60 -8.99
C SER A 598 -7.16 9.74 -9.65
N ILE A 599 -7.50 9.02 -10.71
CA ILE A 599 -6.57 8.21 -11.52
C ILE A 599 -5.52 9.10 -12.18
N GLU A 600 -5.93 10.20 -12.83
CA GLU A 600 -5.00 11.14 -13.49
C GLU A 600 -4.01 11.75 -12.49
N LYS A 601 -4.46 12.08 -11.28
CA LYS A 601 -3.61 12.62 -10.22
C LYS A 601 -2.55 11.62 -9.75
N LYS A 602 -2.87 10.32 -9.73
CA LYS A 602 -1.98 9.24 -9.30
C LYS A 602 -1.20 8.61 -10.46
N ARG A 603 -1.38 9.13 -11.68
CA ARG A 603 -0.86 8.53 -12.92
C ARG A 603 0.66 8.38 -12.89
N TRP A 604 1.12 7.20 -13.28
CA TRP A 604 2.53 6.90 -13.48
C TRP A 604 2.74 6.19 -14.83
N PRO A 605 3.77 6.55 -15.62
CA PRO A 605 4.58 7.75 -15.46
C PRO A 605 3.75 9.05 -15.57
N PRO A 606 4.15 10.14 -14.88
CA PRO A 606 3.43 11.41 -14.96
C PRO A 606 3.35 11.95 -16.39
N ALA A 607 2.28 12.69 -16.71
CA ALA A 607 2.06 13.22 -18.05
C ALA A 607 3.20 14.14 -18.53
N TRP A 608 3.75 14.97 -17.63
CA TRP A 608 4.89 15.85 -17.96
C TRP A 608 6.14 15.04 -18.31
N TYR A 609 6.37 13.88 -17.68
CA TYR A 609 7.53 13.03 -17.97
C TYR A 609 7.44 12.46 -19.38
N ILE A 610 6.25 12.01 -19.80
CA ILE A 610 6.04 11.45 -21.14
C ILE A 610 6.39 12.50 -22.22
N LEU A 611 5.93 13.74 -22.04
CA LEU A 611 6.23 14.84 -22.96
C LEU A 611 7.74 15.14 -23.02
N GLU A 612 8.41 15.15 -21.88
CA GLU A 612 9.85 15.39 -21.79
C GLU A 612 10.68 14.24 -22.35
N ALA A 613 10.24 12.99 -22.16
CA ALA A 613 10.87 11.80 -22.73
C ALA A 613 10.78 11.82 -24.26
N ASP A 614 9.60 12.11 -24.81
CA ASP A 614 9.38 12.26 -26.26
C ASP A 614 10.28 13.37 -26.85
N TRP A 615 10.42 14.49 -26.14
CA TRP A 615 11.32 15.57 -26.54
C TRP A 615 12.79 15.12 -26.51
N TYR A 616 13.23 14.50 -25.42
CA TYR A 616 14.61 14.04 -25.24
C TYR A 616 15.01 13.02 -26.32
N GLU A 617 14.13 12.07 -26.64
CA GLU A 617 14.38 11.09 -27.71
C GLU A 617 14.55 11.76 -29.07
N LYS A 618 13.68 12.71 -29.42
CA LYS A 618 13.77 13.46 -30.67
C LYS A 618 15.07 14.27 -30.74
N ALA A 619 15.38 15.02 -29.69
CA ALA A 619 16.58 15.85 -29.61
C ALA A 619 17.86 15.00 -29.68
N THR A 620 17.87 13.81 -29.07
CA THR A 620 19.00 12.88 -29.12
C THR A 620 19.22 12.36 -30.55
N LYS A 621 18.14 11.93 -31.23
CA LYS A 621 18.21 11.49 -32.64
C LYS A 621 18.72 12.60 -33.55
N GLU A 622 18.22 13.83 -33.38
CA GLU A 622 18.69 14.99 -34.15
C GLU A 622 20.20 15.22 -33.93
N LEU A 623 20.68 15.18 -32.70
CA LEU A 623 22.10 15.35 -32.37
C LEU A 623 22.99 14.24 -32.98
N GLU A 624 22.51 12.99 -32.98
CA GLU A 624 23.21 11.86 -33.61
C GLU A 624 23.31 12.04 -35.12
N THR A 625 22.22 12.47 -35.77
CA THR A 625 22.22 12.74 -37.22
C THR A 625 23.17 13.90 -37.57
N GLU A 626 23.22 14.95 -36.76
CA GLU A 626 24.14 16.07 -36.98
C GLU A 626 25.61 15.64 -36.81
N LYS A 627 25.93 14.86 -35.77
CA LYS A 627 27.26 14.28 -35.57
C LYS A 627 27.67 13.40 -36.74
N ALA A 628 26.76 12.57 -37.27
CA ALA A 628 27.02 11.73 -38.43
C ALA A 628 27.28 12.58 -39.70
N ALA A 629 26.47 13.62 -39.92
CA ALA A 629 26.65 14.55 -41.03
C ALA A 629 27.99 15.32 -40.94
N GLU A 630 28.41 15.73 -39.73
CA GLU A 630 29.68 16.41 -39.52
C GLU A 630 30.88 15.48 -39.82
N LYS A 631 30.82 14.21 -39.39
CA LYS A 631 31.83 13.19 -39.74
C LYS A 631 31.93 13.01 -41.26
N LEU A 632 30.81 12.94 -41.96
CA LEU A 632 30.77 12.86 -43.42
C LEU A 632 31.39 14.11 -44.08
N ARG A 633 31.06 15.32 -43.61
CA ARG A 633 31.64 16.59 -44.13
C ARG A 633 33.16 16.64 -43.94
N LYS A 634 33.67 16.20 -42.78
CA LYS A 634 35.11 16.12 -42.50
C LYS A 634 35.81 15.13 -43.42
N SER A 635 35.21 13.96 -43.65
CA SER A 635 35.72 12.95 -44.61
C SER A 635 35.79 13.51 -46.04
N HIS A 636 34.73 14.15 -46.54
CA HIS A 636 34.70 14.77 -47.88
C HIS A 636 35.74 15.89 -48.05
N LYS A 637 35.96 16.72 -47.02
CA LYS A 637 37.02 17.74 -47.03
C LYS A 637 38.41 17.09 -47.10
N HIS A 638 38.63 15.98 -46.39
CA HIS A 638 39.90 15.26 -46.40
C HIS A 638 40.19 14.60 -47.77
N ILE A 639 39.16 14.04 -48.42
CA ILE A 639 39.26 13.49 -49.78
C ILE A 639 39.54 14.59 -50.82
N ARG A 640 38.88 15.76 -50.72
CA ARG A 640 39.16 16.90 -51.60
C ARG A 640 40.57 17.47 -51.41
N HIS A 641 41.08 17.48 -50.18
CA HIS A 641 42.44 17.95 -49.89
C HIS A 641 43.50 16.99 -50.45
N LYS A 642 43.29 15.66 -50.31
CA LYS A 642 44.15 14.65 -50.95
C LYS A 642 44.16 14.77 -52.47
N ARG A 643 42.99 14.98 -53.11
CA ARG A 643 42.90 15.17 -54.57
C ARG A 643 43.59 16.45 -55.07
N LYS A 644 43.63 17.53 -54.27
CA LYS A 644 44.38 18.74 -54.63
C LYS A 644 45.90 18.57 -54.47
N CYS A 645 46.35 17.80 -53.49
CA CYS A 645 47.78 17.51 -53.30
C CYS A 645 48.33 16.46 -54.29
N SER A 646 47.48 15.66 -54.95
CA SER A 646 47.89 14.72 -56.00
C SER A 646 47.93 15.34 -57.41
N CYS A 647 47.62 16.62 -57.55
CA CYS A 647 47.66 17.37 -58.82
C CYS A 647 48.76 18.45 -58.84
N LEU A 648 49.60 18.48 -57.80
CA LEU A 648 50.91 19.15 -57.72
C LEU A 648 51.96 18.04 -57.69
#